data_AF-A0A7S3VG98-F1
#
_entry.id   AF-A0A7S3VG98-F1
#
_cell.length_a   1.000
_cell.length_b   1.000
_cell.length_c   1.000
_cell.angle_alpha   90.00
_cell.angle_beta   90.00
_cell.angle_gamma   90.00
#
_symmetry.space_group_name_H-M   'P 1'
#
loop_
_entity.id
_entity.type
_entity.pdbx_description
1 polymer ?
#
loop_
_entity_poly.entity_id
_entity_poly.type
_entity_poly.pdbx_seq_one_letter_code
_entity_poly.pdbx_strand_id
1 'polypeptide(L)'
;MAPNAELPKPPPNRKLNQHGVNGAYYAGDWVDMEDLGSTFHPSSSQTSGESFKKKCQGCPVYDDCRSRSKMKCSKDKDKSGVEYDIVLVGAGCIGSAIARELSRYKLSVLLVEAADDVSQGATKGNSGIVHAGYDDKPNTNRSKYCWTGNQMFSKLDSELRFGYQKNGSLVLAMNNEETKILQELMKRGDTNGVKNLRILNKTELFEMEPAVNPDAIGALYSPDAGNVIPYEYAIALAENAVDNGVELRIRREVIAIEKEEDLFAVKLSHWEPSQYVEAQKKVKAKEDGSSSSPLNLIVHALVLISTSCVVAMGGYMTLDKSNVDESSRQQSLLATIAVAVVGLISLTGFVSNVKRRFFDQSPGMALSKLPFDAIVSKVSLPLGSGGKKASVEDMFTGGSGSSKGAKGQVFNEEIVKAKYVINCAGGASDKVANMIGDFSFKIKPRLGDYLLLNRNQGYLTSNTIFPCPDPILGKGVLVQTTLWGNLILGPTARDTYKPDAMNMSDESVQEHILSKCKKLIPYFDPKETFHAFCGARAKSDRGDWIIERSDADKNFVNVAGIDSPGLAGSPAIALEVVRLLKESDLQMDLDPTFNPNRAPIISPKKGMRGLKMGPVGKNDSNGSILPNEEERMRTNVVCKCEKVTELEVVRAIRRSLPIDSTQAIRKRTRAGMGHCQGDIVNYNCECRVKAIIARENRIPSEEVGGRPWPATSTLSNRWIDDSEKDGLFEKMMK
;
A
#
# COMPACT_ATOMS: atom_id res chain seq x y z
N MET A 1 15.05 -18.93 -34.95
CA MET A 1 14.12 -20.05 -35.23
C MET A 1 14.22 -20.32 -36.72
N ALA A 2 14.36 -21.58 -37.14
CA ALA A 2 14.21 -21.91 -38.55
C ALA A 2 12.78 -21.47 -38.98
N PRO A 3 12.58 -20.69 -40.05
CA PRO A 3 11.32 -19.97 -40.28
C PRO A 3 10.08 -20.84 -40.57
N ASN A 4 10.18 -22.18 -40.64
CA ASN A 4 9.12 -23.03 -41.20
C ASN A 4 8.83 -24.35 -40.44
N ALA A 5 9.28 -24.51 -39.18
CA ALA A 5 8.81 -25.63 -38.38
C ALA A 5 7.49 -25.24 -37.69
N GLU A 6 6.36 -25.80 -38.13
CA GLU A 6 5.10 -25.68 -37.39
C GLU A 6 5.34 -26.16 -35.96
N LEU A 7 5.07 -25.28 -34.98
CA LEU A 7 5.11 -25.67 -33.58
C LEU A 7 4.13 -26.83 -33.37
N PRO A 8 4.50 -27.85 -32.58
CA PRO A 8 3.58 -28.94 -32.26
C PRO A 8 2.30 -28.40 -31.61
N LYS A 9 1.22 -29.16 -31.66
CA LYS A 9 -0.05 -28.76 -31.02
C LYS A 9 0.16 -28.60 -29.51
N PRO A 10 -0.52 -27.63 -28.86
CA PRO A 10 -0.41 -27.44 -27.42
C PRO A 10 -0.85 -28.70 -26.67
N PRO A 11 -0.24 -29.02 -25.52
CA PRO A 11 -0.66 -30.16 -24.72
C PRO A 11 -2.09 -29.97 -24.20
N PRO A 12 -2.81 -31.06 -23.86
CA PRO A 12 -4.13 -30.96 -23.25
C PRO A 12 -4.13 -30.10 -21.99
N ASN A 13 -5.23 -29.37 -21.78
CA ASN A 13 -5.40 -28.55 -20.59
C ASN A 13 -5.38 -29.42 -19.33
N ARG A 14 -4.35 -29.27 -18.51
CA ARG A 14 -4.33 -29.85 -17.17
C ARG A 14 -5.27 -29.11 -16.23
N LYS A 15 -5.74 -29.80 -15.19
CA LYS A 15 -6.54 -29.19 -14.12
C LYS A 15 -5.67 -28.18 -13.36
N LEU A 16 -6.20 -26.97 -13.16
CA LEU A 16 -5.52 -25.90 -12.44
C LEU A 16 -6.20 -25.63 -11.10
N ASN A 17 -5.40 -25.62 -10.04
CA ASN A 17 -5.84 -25.24 -8.71
C ASN A 17 -5.79 -23.72 -8.58
N GLN A 18 -6.94 -23.12 -8.26
CA GLN A 18 -7.08 -21.68 -8.05
C GLN A 18 -7.42 -21.44 -6.57
N HIS A 19 -6.55 -20.73 -5.85
CA HIS A 19 -6.81 -20.40 -4.45
C HIS A 19 -8.20 -19.77 -4.26
N GLY A 20 -8.94 -20.22 -3.26
CA GLY A 20 -10.30 -19.75 -2.98
C GLY A 20 -11.40 -20.36 -3.84
N VAL A 21 -11.07 -21.22 -4.83
CA VAL A 21 -12.07 -21.91 -5.67
C VAL A 21 -11.91 -23.41 -5.50
N ASN A 22 -12.92 -24.05 -4.92
CA ASN A 22 -12.94 -25.49 -4.59
C ASN A 22 -11.86 -25.95 -3.59
N GLY A 23 -10.97 -25.07 -3.15
CA GLY A 23 -9.93 -25.34 -2.16
C GLY A 23 -9.08 -24.10 -1.91
N ALA A 24 -8.00 -24.27 -1.16
CA ALA A 24 -7.01 -23.23 -0.90
C ALA A 24 -5.61 -23.84 -0.80
N TYR A 25 -4.61 -23.01 -1.04
CA TYR A 25 -3.25 -23.34 -0.64
C TYR A 25 -3.06 -23.03 0.84
N TYR A 26 -2.48 -23.99 1.57
CA TYR A 26 -2.22 -23.92 2.99
C TYR A 26 -0.89 -24.64 3.29
N ALA A 27 0.03 -23.93 3.94
CA ALA A 27 1.36 -24.43 4.28
C ALA A 27 2.22 -24.89 3.08
N GLY A 28 1.92 -24.41 1.87
CA GLY A 28 2.61 -24.79 0.64
C GLY A 28 1.82 -25.75 -0.25
N ASP A 29 0.85 -26.48 0.33
CA ASP A 29 0.13 -27.55 -0.35
C ASP A 29 -1.30 -27.13 -0.70
N TRP A 30 -1.87 -27.79 -1.71
CA TRP A 30 -3.29 -27.64 -2.03
C TRP A 30 -4.14 -28.46 -1.08
N VAL A 31 -5.15 -27.84 -0.49
CA VAL A 31 -6.15 -28.49 0.36
C VAL A 31 -7.52 -28.29 -0.26
N ASP A 32 -8.19 -29.40 -0.57
CA ASP A 32 -9.54 -29.40 -1.11
C ASP A 32 -10.54 -28.89 -0.06
N MET A 33 -11.63 -28.27 -0.54
CA MET A 33 -12.59 -27.61 0.33
C MET A 33 -13.17 -28.51 1.42
N GLU A 34 -13.32 -29.80 1.14
CA GLU A 34 -13.94 -30.77 2.06
C GLU A 34 -13.00 -31.09 3.24
N ASP A 35 -11.70 -30.87 3.06
CA ASP A 35 -10.64 -31.14 4.04
C ASP A 35 -10.15 -29.89 4.78
N LEU A 36 -10.56 -28.68 4.35
CA LEU A 36 -10.14 -27.43 4.99
C LEU A 36 -10.54 -27.34 6.47
N GLY A 37 -11.67 -27.95 6.82
CA GLY A 37 -12.18 -28.07 8.18
C GLY A 37 -12.02 -26.81 9.04
N SER A 38 -11.70 -27.01 10.32
CA SER A 38 -11.28 -25.97 11.26
C SER A 38 -9.82 -25.54 11.10
N THR A 39 -9.00 -26.31 10.36
CA THR A 39 -7.58 -26.03 10.13
C THR A 39 -7.36 -24.71 9.39
N PHE A 40 -8.13 -24.48 8.32
CA PHE A 40 -8.09 -23.24 7.55
C PHE A 40 -8.96 -22.13 8.17
N HIS A 41 -10.06 -22.51 8.83
CA HIS A 41 -10.97 -21.62 9.53
C HIS A 41 -10.95 -21.86 11.04
N PRO A 42 -9.86 -21.51 11.74
CA PRO A 42 -9.74 -21.69 13.18
C PRO A 42 -10.85 -20.92 13.93
N SER A 43 -11.16 -21.36 15.15
CA SER A 43 -12.14 -20.67 15.99
C SER A 43 -11.68 -19.25 16.28
N SER A 44 -12.62 -18.33 16.52
CA SER A 44 -12.25 -16.92 16.77
C SER A 44 -11.39 -16.73 18.02
N SER A 45 -11.40 -17.66 18.97
CA SER A 45 -10.53 -17.68 20.15
C SER A 45 -9.08 -18.07 19.85
N GLN A 46 -8.81 -18.64 18.67
CA GLN A 46 -7.49 -19.15 18.26
C GLN A 46 -6.73 -18.18 17.35
N THR A 47 -7.36 -17.11 16.87
CA THR A 47 -6.74 -16.13 15.95
C THR A 47 -6.62 -14.75 16.57
N SER A 48 -5.55 -14.07 16.21
CA SER A 48 -5.38 -12.64 16.40
C SER A 48 -6.51 -11.91 15.63
N GLY A 49 -7.10 -10.89 16.25
CA GLY A 49 -8.12 -10.07 15.61
C GLY A 49 -9.58 -10.50 15.80
N GLU A 50 -10.06 -10.58 17.06
CA GLU A 50 -11.51 -10.52 17.39
C GLU A 50 -12.22 -9.25 16.83
N SER A 51 -11.48 -8.35 16.17
CA SER A 51 -11.88 -7.01 15.74
C SER A 51 -12.98 -6.96 14.69
N PHE A 52 -13.13 -7.96 13.80
CA PHE A 52 -14.14 -7.86 12.74
C PHE A 52 -15.60 -7.94 13.25
N LYS A 53 -15.83 -8.51 14.44
CA LYS A 53 -17.18 -8.63 15.03
C LYS A 53 -17.65 -7.30 15.65
N LYS A 54 -16.73 -6.40 16.02
CA LYS A 54 -17.07 -5.11 16.61
C LYS A 54 -17.18 -4.07 15.49
N LYS A 55 -18.38 -3.54 15.25
CA LYS A 55 -18.56 -2.35 14.39
C LYS A 55 -17.79 -1.19 15.03
N CYS A 56 -17.08 -0.40 14.22
CA CYS A 56 -16.49 0.85 14.71
C CYS A 56 -17.61 1.68 15.37
N GLN A 57 -17.47 2.01 16.65
CA GLN A 57 -18.51 2.73 17.40
C GLN A 57 -18.61 4.22 17.00
N GLY A 58 -17.70 4.69 16.14
CA GLY A 58 -17.61 6.06 15.66
C GLY A 58 -16.49 6.78 16.38
N CYS A 59 -15.59 7.39 15.60
CA CYS A 59 -14.76 8.47 16.09
C CYS A 59 -15.41 9.78 15.66
N PRO A 60 -15.62 10.75 16.57
CA PRO A 60 -16.22 12.03 16.23
C PRO A 60 -15.25 12.82 15.35
N VAL A 61 -15.33 12.63 14.03
CA VAL A 61 -14.87 13.48 12.90
C VAL A 61 -13.42 13.99 12.90
N TYR A 62 -12.65 13.77 13.96
CA TYR A 62 -11.33 14.36 14.25
C TYR A 62 -10.30 13.35 14.72
N ASP A 63 -10.63 12.05 14.78
CA ASP A 63 -9.66 11.07 15.22
C ASP A 63 -8.80 10.63 14.03
N ASP A 64 -7.51 10.50 14.28
CA ASP A 64 -6.47 10.05 13.36
C ASP A 64 -6.63 8.55 12.98
N CYS A 65 -7.79 7.97 13.27
CA CYS A 65 -8.12 6.55 13.11
C CYS A 65 -8.18 6.10 11.65
N ARG A 66 -8.25 7.03 10.68
CA ARG A 66 -8.28 6.73 9.24
C ARG A 66 -6.93 6.26 8.71
N SER A 67 -5.85 6.68 9.34
CA SER A 67 -4.49 6.42 8.88
C SER A 67 -3.59 5.83 9.98
N ARG A 68 -4.12 5.61 11.19
CA ARG A 68 -3.52 4.77 12.24
C ARG A 68 -4.17 3.39 12.33
N SER A 69 -3.44 2.40 12.82
CA SER A 69 -4.02 1.12 13.24
C SER A 69 -5.15 1.34 14.25
N LYS A 70 -6.18 0.50 14.15
CA LYS A 70 -7.32 0.57 15.09
C LYS A 70 -6.96 0.13 16.50
N MET A 71 -5.82 -0.54 16.64
CA MET A 71 -5.18 -0.83 17.92
C MET A 71 -4.08 0.21 18.12
N LYS A 72 -4.13 0.92 19.25
CA LYS A 72 -3.00 1.73 19.71
C LYS A 72 -1.92 0.80 20.26
N CYS A 73 -0.64 1.20 20.20
CA CYS A 73 0.39 0.41 20.89
C CYS A 73 0.00 0.28 22.37
N SER A 74 -0.16 -0.97 22.81
CA SER A 74 -0.69 -1.35 24.12
C SER A 74 0.39 -1.80 25.10
N LYS A 75 1.66 -1.79 24.67
CA LYS A 75 2.81 -2.24 25.45
C LYS A 75 3.53 -1.00 26.03
N ASP A 76 3.79 -1.05 27.34
CA ASP A 76 4.44 -0.06 28.22
C ASP A 76 4.76 1.31 27.57
N LYS A 77 3.76 2.20 27.56
CA LYS A 77 3.96 3.63 27.26
C LYS A 77 4.19 4.38 28.57
N ASP A 78 5.36 5.00 28.73
CA ASP A 78 5.51 6.00 29.78
C ASP A 78 4.68 7.25 29.44
N LYS A 79 4.16 7.92 30.48
CA LYS A 79 3.04 8.89 30.39
C LYS A 79 3.45 10.31 29.99
N SER A 80 4.57 10.52 29.29
CA SER A 80 5.05 11.87 28.93
C SER A 80 5.66 11.91 27.52
N GLY A 81 4.83 12.12 26.48
CA GLY A 81 5.28 12.12 25.09
C GLY A 81 5.37 10.71 24.50
N VAL A 82 5.07 10.52 23.21
CA VAL A 82 4.96 9.18 22.63
C VAL A 82 6.35 8.62 22.34
N GLU A 83 6.95 8.01 23.36
CA GLU A 83 8.21 7.30 23.29
C GLU A 83 7.99 5.84 22.87
N TYR A 84 8.84 5.36 21.95
CA TYR A 84 8.88 3.98 21.47
C TYR A 84 10.24 3.36 21.78
N ASP A 85 10.30 2.05 21.96
CA ASP A 85 11.59 1.37 21.91
C ASP A 85 12.14 1.39 20.49
N ILE A 86 11.27 1.19 19.50
CA ILE A 86 11.66 1.03 18.10
C ILE A 86 10.70 1.76 17.15
N VAL A 87 11.25 2.54 16.23
CA VAL A 87 10.56 3.03 15.02
C VAL A 87 11.08 2.28 13.79
N LEU A 88 10.17 1.63 13.06
CA LEU A 88 10.40 0.98 11.77
C LEU A 88 9.96 1.90 10.64
N VAL A 89 10.88 2.21 9.73
CA VAL A 89 10.61 3.08 8.58
C VAL A 89 10.36 2.25 7.32
N GLY A 90 9.09 2.13 6.92
CA GLY A 90 8.63 1.46 5.70
C GLY A 90 7.90 0.14 5.96
N ALA A 91 6.65 0.01 5.47
CA ALA A 91 5.80 -1.16 5.66
C ALA A 91 5.73 -2.05 4.39
N GLY A 92 6.88 -2.27 3.76
CA GLY A 92 7.05 -3.33 2.76
C GLY A 92 7.06 -4.73 3.40
N CYS A 93 7.32 -5.78 2.62
CA CYS A 93 7.46 -7.13 3.15
C CYS A 93 8.57 -7.25 4.21
N ILE A 94 9.67 -6.50 4.06
CA ILE A 94 10.79 -6.48 5.03
C ILE A 94 10.36 -5.86 6.36
N GLY A 95 9.90 -4.61 6.34
CA GLY A 95 9.45 -3.93 7.57
C GLY A 95 8.29 -4.64 8.26
N SER A 96 7.36 -5.23 7.49
CA SER A 96 6.26 -6.02 8.05
C SER A 96 6.73 -7.33 8.70
N ALA A 97 7.74 -7.99 8.13
CA ALA A 97 8.33 -9.20 8.71
C ALA A 97 9.07 -8.87 10.02
N ILE A 98 9.85 -7.78 10.03
CA ILE A 98 10.53 -7.28 11.23
C ILE A 98 9.51 -6.88 12.31
N ALA A 99 8.46 -6.12 11.96
CA ALA A 99 7.41 -5.72 12.89
C ALA A 99 6.74 -6.94 13.55
N ARG A 100 6.43 -7.97 12.77
CA ARG A 100 5.84 -9.21 13.30
C ARG A 100 6.79 -9.96 14.23
N GLU A 101 8.07 -10.00 13.90
CA GLU A 101 9.04 -10.69 14.76
C GLU A 101 9.28 -9.92 16.07
N LEU A 102 9.32 -8.58 16.01
CA LEU A 102 9.42 -7.73 17.20
C LEU A 102 8.16 -7.78 18.08
N SER A 103 6.98 -8.03 17.50
CA SER A 103 5.74 -8.11 18.28
C SER A 103 5.67 -9.33 19.21
N ARG A 104 6.57 -10.30 19.05
CA ARG A 104 6.77 -11.43 19.99
C ARG A 104 7.36 -11.01 21.33
N TYR A 105 7.87 -9.79 21.43
CA TYR A 105 8.53 -9.27 22.61
C TYR A 105 7.71 -8.15 23.26
N LYS A 106 7.99 -7.88 24.53
CA LYS A 106 7.42 -6.77 25.29
C LYS A 106 8.11 -5.45 24.91
N LEU A 107 7.84 -4.98 23.68
CA LEU A 107 8.42 -3.76 23.12
C LEU A 107 7.33 -2.82 22.61
N SER A 108 7.53 -1.52 22.82
CA SER A 108 6.75 -0.47 22.16
C SER A 108 7.31 -0.21 20.76
N VAL A 109 6.59 -0.65 19.72
CA VAL A 109 7.03 -0.57 18.33
C VAL A 109 6.06 0.25 17.50
N LEU A 110 6.60 1.21 16.75
CA LEU A 110 5.89 2.00 15.75
C LEU A 110 6.39 1.63 14.34
N LEU A 111 5.47 1.19 13.47
CA LEU A 111 5.71 1.02 12.05
C LEU A 111 5.12 2.23 11.30
N VAL A 112 5.95 2.98 10.59
CA VAL A 112 5.51 4.11 9.74
C VAL A 112 5.63 3.77 8.26
N GLU A 113 4.63 4.18 7.48
CA GLU A 113 4.59 4.00 6.04
C GLU A 113 4.19 5.32 5.37
N ALA A 114 4.99 5.77 4.41
CA ALA A 114 4.71 7.02 3.69
C ALA A 114 3.50 6.90 2.76
N ALA A 115 3.14 5.69 2.33
CA ALA A 115 2.03 5.44 1.42
C ALA A 115 0.65 5.33 2.11
N ASP A 116 -0.41 5.25 1.30
CA ASP A 116 -1.81 5.13 1.72
C ASP A 116 -2.21 3.74 2.27
N ASP A 117 -1.33 2.74 2.22
CA ASP A 117 -1.52 1.40 2.75
C ASP A 117 -0.14 0.73 2.87
N VAL A 118 -0.06 -0.41 3.55
CA VAL A 118 1.15 -1.24 3.54
C VAL A 118 1.42 -1.82 2.15
N SER A 119 2.65 -2.33 1.94
CA SER A 119 3.10 -3.00 0.71
C SER A 119 3.22 -2.11 -0.54
N GLN A 120 3.16 -0.78 -0.42
CA GLN A 120 2.96 0.12 -1.58
C GLN A 120 4.22 0.47 -2.39
N GLY A 121 5.41 0.08 -1.92
CA GLY A 121 6.68 0.20 -2.65
C GLY A 121 6.96 -1.02 -3.55
N ALA A 122 8.21 -1.48 -3.59
CA ALA A 122 8.67 -2.64 -4.39
C ALA A 122 7.84 -3.93 -4.15
N THR A 123 7.25 -4.08 -2.96
CA THR A 123 6.47 -5.27 -2.58
C THR A 123 5.21 -5.47 -3.44
N LYS A 124 4.56 -4.42 -3.94
CA LYS A 124 3.36 -4.58 -4.80
C LYS A 124 3.67 -5.06 -6.22
N GLY A 125 4.91 -4.83 -6.70
CA GLY A 125 5.30 -5.01 -8.10
C GLY A 125 6.43 -6.02 -8.26
N ASN A 126 6.17 -7.29 -8.01
CA ASN A 126 7.11 -8.38 -8.28
C ASN A 126 6.38 -9.68 -8.63
N SER A 127 7.13 -10.69 -9.06
CA SER A 127 6.61 -12.01 -9.44
C SER A 127 6.11 -12.86 -8.26
N GLY A 128 6.36 -12.47 -7.00
CA GLY A 128 5.90 -13.23 -5.84
C GLY A 128 6.63 -14.56 -5.63
N ILE A 129 7.83 -14.72 -6.19
CA ILE A 129 8.60 -15.97 -6.07
C ILE A 129 9.32 -16.03 -4.73
N VAL A 130 9.11 -17.13 -4.01
CA VAL A 130 9.90 -17.55 -2.85
C VAL A 130 11.06 -18.40 -3.38
N HIS A 131 12.14 -17.74 -3.81
CA HIS A 131 13.30 -18.41 -4.40
C HIS A 131 14.01 -19.34 -3.40
N ALA A 132 14.58 -20.43 -3.90
CA ALA A 132 15.38 -21.36 -3.11
C ALA A 132 16.85 -20.93 -2.93
N GLY A 133 17.34 -19.92 -3.67
CA GLY A 133 18.67 -19.32 -3.45
C GLY A 133 19.85 -19.99 -4.18
N TYR A 134 19.60 -20.94 -5.10
CA TYR A 134 20.65 -21.64 -5.84
C TYR A 134 21.45 -20.77 -6.82
N ASP A 135 20.91 -19.62 -7.24
CA ASP A 135 21.61 -18.69 -8.13
C ASP A 135 22.36 -17.58 -7.38
N ASP A 136 22.12 -17.41 -6.07
CA ASP A 136 22.71 -16.31 -5.32
C ASP A 136 24.22 -16.49 -5.19
N LYS A 137 24.96 -15.40 -5.37
CA LYS A 137 26.42 -15.42 -5.23
C LYS A 137 26.79 -15.88 -3.81
N PRO A 138 27.65 -16.90 -3.63
CA PRO A 138 28.08 -17.35 -2.31
C PRO A 138 28.74 -16.24 -1.49
N ASN A 139 28.71 -16.37 -0.16
CA ASN A 139 29.28 -15.41 0.81
C ASN A 139 28.69 -14.00 0.73
N THR A 140 27.42 -13.90 0.34
CA THR A 140 26.63 -12.67 0.35
C THR A 140 25.49 -12.76 1.36
N ASN A 141 24.99 -11.62 1.83
CA ASN A 141 23.79 -11.54 2.64
C ASN A 141 22.58 -12.17 1.91
N ARG A 142 22.49 -12.05 0.58
CA ARG A 142 21.50 -12.79 -0.22
C ARG A 142 21.58 -14.30 0.02
N SER A 143 22.75 -14.88 -0.23
CA SER A 143 22.96 -16.33 -0.07
C SER A 143 22.74 -16.80 1.37
N LYS A 144 23.10 -15.96 2.36
CA LYS A 144 22.95 -16.24 3.79
C LYS A 144 21.48 -16.35 4.23
N TYR A 145 20.63 -15.44 3.75
CA TYR A 145 19.26 -15.32 4.25
C TYR A 145 18.19 -15.89 3.31
N CYS A 146 18.46 -16.03 1.99
CA CYS A 146 17.44 -16.49 1.03
C CYS A 146 16.93 -17.89 1.34
N TRP A 147 17.83 -18.87 1.45
CA TRP A 147 17.45 -20.26 1.71
C TRP A 147 16.76 -20.41 3.07
N THR A 148 17.37 -19.86 4.13
CA THR A 148 16.81 -19.91 5.49
C THR A 148 15.41 -19.29 5.54
N GLY A 149 15.21 -18.13 4.91
CA GLY A 149 13.91 -17.47 4.85
C GLY A 149 12.87 -18.26 4.04
N ASN A 150 13.27 -18.82 2.89
CA ASN A 150 12.42 -19.68 2.06
C ASN A 150 11.82 -20.85 2.86
N GLN A 151 12.64 -21.52 3.69
CA GLN A 151 12.20 -22.66 4.49
C GLN A 151 11.16 -22.30 5.57
N MET A 152 10.97 -21.01 5.88
CA MET A 152 9.99 -20.55 6.86
C MET A 152 8.59 -20.33 6.28
N PHE A 153 8.42 -20.32 4.95
CA PHE A 153 7.16 -19.92 4.31
C PHE A 153 5.99 -20.86 4.57
N SER A 154 6.21 -22.19 4.57
CA SER A 154 5.16 -23.16 4.90
C SER A 154 4.59 -22.93 6.31
N LYS A 155 5.45 -22.70 7.30
CA LYS A 155 5.02 -22.37 8.66
C LYS A 155 4.30 -21.03 8.70
N LEU A 156 4.87 -20.00 8.06
CA LEU A 156 4.25 -18.68 8.03
C LEU A 156 2.86 -18.69 7.39
N ASP A 157 2.66 -19.43 6.29
CA ASP A 157 1.36 -19.55 5.66
C ASP A 157 0.38 -20.36 6.53
N SER A 158 0.86 -21.39 7.25
CA SER A 158 0.03 -22.12 8.21
C SER A 158 -0.51 -21.22 9.34
N GLU A 159 0.30 -20.25 9.76
CA GLU A 159 -0.02 -19.26 10.79
C GLU A 159 -0.91 -18.14 10.23
N LEU A 160 -0.59 -17.62 9.04
CA LEU A 160 -1.12 -16.34 8.56
C LEU A 160 -2.15 -16.44 7.42
N ARG A 161 -2.20 -17.58 6.73
CA ARG A 161 -3.15 -17.93 5.66
C ARG A 161 -3.20 -16.89 4.55
N PHE A 162 -2.03 -16.54 4.01
CA PHE A 162 -1.91 -15.59 2.90
C PHE A 162 -1.84 -16.29 1.52
N GLY A 163 -1.80 -17.62 1.51
CA GLY A 163 -1.66 -18.42 0.31
C GLY A 163 -0.20 -18.51 -0.11
N TYR A 164 0.40 -19.67 0.17
CA TYR A 164 1.70 -20.07 -0.33
C TYR A 164 1.58 -21.38 -1.07
N GLN A 165 2.08 -21.42 -2.30
CA GLN A 165 2.14 -22.64 -3.09
C GLN A 165 3.62 -23.01 -3.28
N LYS A 166 4.01 -24.20 -2.83
CA LYS A 166 5.36 -24.75 -2.98
C LYS A 166 5.44 -25.52 -4.30
N ASN A 167 5.38 -24.78 -5.41
CA ASN A 167 5.30 -25.37 -6.73
C ASN A 167 6.65 -25.73 -7.36
N GLY A 168 7.77 -25.30 -6.80
CA GLY A 168 9.09 -25.51 -7.39
C GLY A 168 9.40 -24.65 -8.62
N SER A 169 10.66 -24.69 -9.05
CA SER A 169 11.15 -23.95 -10.21
C SER A 169 12.08 -24.78 -11.09
N LEU A 170 12.13 -24.43 -12.37
CA LEU A 170 12.95 -25.06 -13.40
C LEU A 170 13.81 -24.01 -14.12
N VAL A 171 15.10 -24.27 -14.30
CA VAL A 171 15.98 -23.51 -15.19
C VAL A 171 16.20 -24.34 -16.45
N LEU A 172 15.66 -23.93 -17.59
CA LEU A 172 15.75 -24.71 -18.83
C LEU A 172 17.14 -24.60 -19.46
N ALA A 173 17.62 -25.71 -20.00
CA ALA A 173 18.76 -25.76 -20.92
C ALA A 173 18.29 -26.14 -22.33
N MET A 174 18.69 -25.36 -23.33
CA MET A 174 18.39 -25.53 -24.75
C MET A 174 19.54 -26.21 -25.51
N ASN A 175 20.72 -26.29 -24.90
CA ASN A 175 21.91 -26.86 -25.53
C ASN A 175 22.89 -27.40 -24.46
N ASN A 176 23.92 -28.12 -24.92
CA ASN A 176 24.89 -28.77 -24.05
C ASN A 176 25.74 -27.78 -23.23
N GLU A 177 25.97 -26.56 -23.71
CA GLU A 177 26.68 -25.53 -22.94
C GLU A 177 25.84 -25.04 -21.76
N GLU A 178 24.55 -24.81 -21.98
CA GLU A 178 23.63 -24.45 -20.89
C GLU A 178 23.51 -25.56 -19.85
N THR A 179 23.67 -26.83 -20.24
CA THR A 179 23.70 -27.96 -19.28
C THR A 179 24.89 -27.87 -18.32
N LYS A 180 26.04 -27.32 -18.75
CA LYS A 180 27.18 -27.05 -17.84
C LYS A 180 26.84 -25.94 -16.84
N ILE A 181 26.09 -24.92 -17.27
CA ILE A 181 25.61 -23.86 -16.37
C ILE A 181 24.67 -24.45 -15.31
N LEU A 182 23.80 -25.41 -15.67
CA LEU A 182 22.96 -26.11 -14.69
C LEU A 182 23.79 -26.80 -13.61
N GLN A 183 24.91 -27.44 -13.97
CA GLN A 183 25.83 -28.07 -13.02
C GLN A 183 26.51 -27.03 -12.10
N GLU A 184 26.90 -25.88 -12.65
CA GLU A 184 27.45 -24.78 -11.85
C GLU A 184 26.42 -24.25 -10.83
N LEU A 185 25.19 -24.02 -11.28
CA LEU A 185 24.08 -23.58 -10.41
C LEU A 185 23.78 -24.60 -9.32
N MET A 186 23.81 -25.90 -9.63
CA MET A 186 23.65 -26.95 -8.63
C MET A 186 24.74 -26.88 -7.57
N LYS A 187 26.02 -26.80 -7.98
CA LYS A 187 27.17 -26.65 -7.06
C LYS A 187 27.10 -25.36 -6.23
N ARG A 188 26.64 -24.26 -6.84
CA ARG A 188 26.41 -22.99 -6.13
C ARG A 188 25.31 -23.14 -5.08
N GLY A 189 24.22 -23.81 -5.43
CA GLY A 189 23.17 -24.18 -4.49
C GLY A 189 23.68 -25.00 -3.32
N ASP A 190 24.50 -26.01 -3.57
CA ASP A 190 25.14 -26.82 -2.51
C ASP A 190 25.98 -25.95 -1.57
N THR A 191 26.75 -25.01 -2.14
CA THR A 191 27.57 -24.05 -1.37
C THR A 191 26.70 -23.13 -0.51
N ASN A 192 25.54 -22.74 -1.01
CA ASN A 192 24.57 -21.91 -0.29
C ASN A 192 23.68 -22.72 0.68
N GLY A 193 23.88 -24.04 0.77
CA GLY A 193 23.10 -24.94 1.64
C GLY A 193 21.70 -25.30 1.12
N VAL A 194 21.41 -25.01 -0.16
CA VAL A 194 20.16 -25.36 -0.82
C VAL A 194 20.08 -26.87 -0.97
N LYS A 195 18.94 -27.45 -0.61
CA LYS A 195 18.71 -28.91 -0.68
C LYS A 195 17.83 -29.28 -1.86
N ASN A 196 17.80 -30.58 -2.17
CA ASN A 196 16.88 -31.20 -3.13
C ASN A 196 16.99 -30.71 -4.59
N LEU A 197 18.08 -30.02 -4.95
CA LEU A 197 18.36 -29.67 -6.34
C LEU A 197 18.67 -30.93 -7.15
N ARG A 198 18.12 -31.02 -8.35
CA ARG A 198 18.45 -32.10 -9.30
C ARG A 198 18.36 -31.62 -10.74
N ILE A 199 19.19 -32.18 -11.60
CA ILE A 199 19.10 -31.96 -13.05
C ILE A 199 18.14 -33.01 -13.62
N LEU A 200 17.14 -32.54 -14.37
CA LEU A 200 16.20 -33.36 -15.13
C LEU A 200 16.75 -33.60 -16.54
N ASN A 201 16.64 -34.84 -17.01
CA ASN A 201 16.78 -35.11 -18.42
C ASN A 201 15.55 -34.65 -19.22
N LYS A 202 15.62 -34.73 -20.56
CA LYS A 202 14.53 -34.33 -21.45
C LYS A 202 13.21 -35.05 -21.10
N THR A 203 13.22 -36.36 -20.96
CA THR A 203 12.01 -37.15 -20.65
C THR A 203 11.35 -36.69 -19.35
N GLU A 204 12.12 -36.59 -18.27
CA GLU A 204 11.62 -36.12 -16.97
C GLU A 204 11.06 -34.69 -17.02
N LEU A 205 11.72 -33.81 -17.79
CA LEU A 205 11.26 -32.44 -17.99
C LEU A 205 9.89 -32.40 -18.67
N PHE A 206 9.68 -33.14 -19.77
CA PHE A 206 8.42 -33.13 -20.50
C PHE A 206 7.29 -33.91 -19.80
N GLU A 207 7.63 -34.88 -18.94
CA GLU A 207 6.67 -35.50 -18.02
C GLU A 207 6.15 -34.49 -17.00
N MET A 208 7.02 -33.60 -16.49
CA MET A 208 6.66 -32.58 -15.50
C MET A 208 5.96 -31.37 -16.13
N GLU A 209 6.52 -30.84 -17.23
CA GLU A 209 6.05 -29.63 -17.89
C GLU A 209 5.92 -29.84 -19.41
N PRO A 210 4.81 -30.43 -19.89
CA PRO A 210 4.66 -30.79 -21.31
C PRO A 210 4.56 -29.59 -22.25
N ALA A 211 4.32 -28.38 -21.71
CA ALA A 211 4.18 -27.16 -22.50
C ALA A 211 5.48 -26.33 -22.61
N VAL A 212 6.60 -26.81 -22.06
CA VAL A 212 7.90 -26.13 -22.29
C VAL A 212 8.30 -26.26 -23.76
N ASN A 213 9.23 -25.39 -24.17
CA ASN A 213 9.77 -25.40 -25.52
C ASN A 213 10.33 -26.79 -25.90
N PRO A 214 9.87 -27.40 -27.02
CA PRO A 214 10.33 -28.71 -27.51
C PRO A 214 11.86 -28.85 -27.69
N ASP A 215 12.55 -27.72 -27.90
CA ASP A 215 14.00 -27.67 -28.06
C ASP A 215 14.77 -27.83 -26.74
N ALA A 216 14.08 -27.74 -25.59
CA ALA A 216 14.72 -27.96 -24.29
C ALA A 216 15.26 -29.40 -24.20
N ILE A 217 16.50 -29.52 -23.70
CA ILE A 217 17.21 -30.80 -23.56
C ILE A 217 17.32 -31.26 -22.11
N GLY A 218 17.00 -30.40 -21.14
CA GLY A 218 17.00 -30.70 -19.72
C GLY A 218 16.74 -29.44 -18.88
N ALA A 219 16.70 -29.59 -17.55
CA ALA A 219 16.50 -28.46 -16.65
C ALA A 219 17.09 -28.69 -15.25
N LEU A 220 17.52 -27.63 -14.56
CA LEU A 220 17.77 -27.68 -13.12
C LEU A 220 16.44 -27.50 -12.38
N TYR A 221 16.04 -28.50 -11.60
CA TYR A 221 14.82 -28.49 -10.79
C TYR A 221 15.12 -28.19 -9.33
N SER A 222 14.34 -27.26 -8.76
CA SER A 222 14.34 -26.90 -7.36
C SER A 222 12.93 -27.06 -6.79
N PRO A 223 12.62 -28.15 -6.07
CA PRO A 223 11.29 -28.38 -5.50
C PRO A 223 10.94 -27.41 -4.35
N ASP A 224 11.94 -26.79 -3.74
CA ASP A 224 11.75 -25.89 -2.59
C ASP A 224 11.40 -24.45 -2.95
N ALA A 225 11.43 -24.11 -4.24
CA ALA A 225 10.90 -22.82 -4.67
C ALA A 225 9.37 -22.80 -4.54
N GLY A 226 8.81 -21.61 -4.37
CA GLY A 226 7.36 -21.44 -4.35
C GLY A 226 6.92 -20.08 -4.82
N ASN A 227 5.62 -19.84 -4.78
CA ASN A 227 4.98 -18.59 -5.16
C ASN A 227 3.96 -18.15 -4.10
N VAL A 228 3.86 -16.84 -3.94
CA VAL A 228 2.87 -16.15 -3.10
C VAL A 228 2.35 -14.94 -3.87
N ILE A 229 1.37 -14.27 -3.30
CA ILE A 229 1.00 -12.92 -3.71
C ILE A 229 1.67 -11.94 -2.76
N PRO A 230 2.61 -11.11 -3.24
CA PRO A 230 3.57 -10.45 -2.35
C PRO A 230 2.93 -9.39 -1.44
N TYR A 231 1.89 -8.70 -1.93
CA TYR A 231 1.13 -7.76 -1.11
C TYR A 231 0.21 -8.47 -0.11
N GLU A 232 -0.35 -9.64 -0.43
CA GLU A 232 -1.16 -10.42 0.54
C GLU A 232 -0.29 -10.94 1.68
N TYR A 233 0.93 -11.39 1.37
CA TYR A 233 1.95 -11.76 2.35
C TYR A 233 2.31 -10.59 3.29
N ALA A 234 2.68 -9.43 2.73
CA ALA A 234 3.04 -8.26 3.54
C ALA A 234 1.87 -7.74 4.38
N ILE A 235 0.65 -7.72 3.83
CA ILE A 235 -0.56 -7.35 4.58
C ILE A 235 -0.79 -8.32 5.75
N ALA A 236 -0.64 -9.63 5.54
CA ALA A 236 -0.85 -10.62 6.60
C ALA A 236 0.17 -10.48 7.73
N LEU A 237 1.44 -10.21 7.40
CA LEU A 237 2.49 -9.90 8.36
C LEU A 237 2.16 -8.65 9.18
N ALA A 238 1.87 -7.53 8.52
CA ALA A 238 1.59 -6.25 9.17
C ALA A 238 0.32 -6.33 10.03
N GLU A 239 -0.73 -7.00 9.55
CA GLU A 239 -1.97 -7.18 10.31
C GLU A 239 -1.73 -7.98 11.58
N ASN A 240 -0.99 -9.09 11.50
CA ASN A 240 -0.65 -9.89 12.69
C ASN A 240 0.30 -9.15 13.63
N ALA A 241 1.22 -8.32 13.12
CA ALA A 241 2.05 -7.46 13.96
C ALA A 241 1.19 -6.47 14.77
N VAL A 242 0.23 -5.81 14.11
CA VAL A 242 -0.71 -4.87 14.75
C VAL A 242 -1.62 -5.58 15.76
N ASP A 243 -2.13 -6.76 15.43
CA ASP A 243 -2.94 -7.56 16.37
C ASP A 243 -2.16 -7.95 17.63
N ASN A 244 -0.83 -7.98 17.56
CA ASN A 244 0.09 -8.26 18.66
C ASN A 244 0.70 -6.98 19.27
N GLY A 245 0.09 -5.81 19.06
CA GLY A 245 0.39 -4.57 19.78
C GLY A 245 1.35 -3.60 19.11
N VAL A 246 1.79 -3.86 17.87
CA VAL A 246 2.52 -2.87 17.06
C VAL A 246 1.56 -1.75 16.62
N GLU A 247 1.97 -0.49 16.74
CA GLU A 247 1.23 0.63 16.16
C GLU A 247 1.66 0.83 14.71
N LEU A 248 0.70 0.91 13.79
CA LEU A 248 0.96 1.25 12.38
C LEU A 248 0.43 2.65 12.10
N ARG A 249 1.21 3.47 11.41
CA ARG A 249 0.78 4.76 10.86
C ARG A 249 1.13 4.85 9.38
N ILE A 250 0.10 4.77 8.53
CA ILE A 250 0.22 4.97 7.08
C ILE A 250 0.13 6.47 6.73
N ARG A 251 0.54 6.88 5.54
CA ARG A 251 0.65 8.29 5.14
C ARG A 251 1.58 9.13 6.01
N ARG A 252 2.54 8.50 6.70
CA ARG A 252 3.58 9.14 7.53
C ARG A 252 4.90 9.04 6.82
N GLU A 253 5.29 10.13 6.18
CA GLU A 253 6.60 10.25 5.57
C GLU A 253 7.61 10.72 6.61
N VAL A 254 8.72 10.00 6.78
CA VAL A 254 9.83 10.46 7.61
C VAL A 254 10.58 11.55 6.84
N ILE A 255 10.64 12.76 7.40
CA ILE A 255 11.27 13.93 6.76
C ILE A 255 12.56 14.36 7.46
N ALA A 256 12.76 13.96 8.72
CA ALA A 256 14.00 14.18 9.46
C ALA A 256 14.12 13.17 10.60
N ILE A 257 15.36 12.84 10.96
CA ILE A 257 15.71 12.06 12.14
C ILE A 257 16.85 12.79 12.83
N GLU A 258 16.61 13.23 14.05
CA GLU A 258 17.59 13.98 14.85
C GLU A 258 17.85 13.21 16.15
N LYS A 259 19.07 13.28 16.66
CA LYS A 259 19.41 12.70 17.97
C LYS A 259 19.15 13.74 19.05
N GLU A 260 18.27 13.41 19.99
CA GLU A 260 17.98 14.19 21.20
C GLU A 260 18.33 13.32 22.41
N GLU A 261 19.44 13.63 23.08
CA GLU A 261 19.97 12.81 24.18
C GLU A 261 20.17 11.34 23.74
N ASP A 262 19.56 10.38 24.43
CA ASP A 262 19.64 8.95 24.11
C ASP A 262 18.61 8.49 23.06
N LEU A 263 17.69 9.37 22.65
CA LEU A 263 16.57 9.05 21.76
C LEU A 263 16.73 9.70 20.38
N PHE A 264 16.12 9.08 19.37
CA PHE A 264 15.87 9.70 18.07
C PHE A 264 14.54 10.44 18.10
N ALA A 265 14.56 11.73 17.76
CA ALA A 265 13.38 12.49 17.38
C ALA A 265 13.13 12.30 15.87
N VAL A 266 12.12 11.48 15.55
CA VAL A 266 11.72 11.19 14.17
C VAL A 266 10.57 12.12 13.78
N LYS A 267 10.85 13.03 12.84
CA LYS A 267 9.87 13.99 12.31
C LYS A 267 9.10 13.35 11.17
N LEU A 268 7.78 13.32 11.30
CA LEU A 268 6.84 12.72 10.35
C LEU A 268 5.97 13.80 9.72
N SER A 269 5.92 13.84 8.40
CA SER A 269 4.92 14.57 7.63
C SER A 269 3.74 13.64 7.35
N HIS A 270 2.56 13.98 7.88
CA HIS A 270 1.35 13.20 7.64
C HIS A 270 0.49 13.90 6.60
N TRP A 271 0.23 13.19 5.49
CA TRP A 271 -0.61 13.66 4.41
C TRP A 271 -1.96 12.95 4.38
N GLU A 272 -2.98 13.65 3.87
CA GLU A 272 -4.30 13.08 3.61
C GLU A 272 -4.77 13.48 2.20
N PRO A 273 -5.69 12.72 1.56
CA PRO A 273 -6.28 13.12 0.29
C PRO A 273 -6.89 14.52 0.34
N SER A 274 -6.72 15.33 -0.69
CA SER A 274 -7.17 16.74 -0.68
C SER A 274 -8.66 16.89 -0.32
N GLN A 275 -9.51 15.98 -0.81
CA GLN A 275 -10.95 15.95 -0.54
C GLN A 275 -11.24 15.84 0.96
N TYR A 276 -10.47 15.01 1.68
CA TYR A 276 -10.59 14.86 3.12
C TYR A 276 -10.11 16.12 3.83
N VAL A 277 -8.96 16.68 3.45
CA VAL A 277 -8.42 17.92 4.04
C VAL A 277 -9.41 19.08 3.86
N GLU A 278 -10.05 19.21 2.70
CA GLU A 278 -11.09 20.20 2.42
C GLU A 278 -12.36 19.96 3.25
N ALA A 279 -12.81 18.71 3.38
CA ALA A 279 -13.96 18.36 4.22
C ALA A 279 -13.70 18.74 5.68
N GLN A 280 -12.52 18.42 6.21
CA GLN A 280 -12.10 18.75 7.57
C GLN A 280 -12.05 20.26 7.81
N LYS A 281 -11.52 21.04 6.86
CA LYS A 281 -11.56 22.52 6.92
C LYS A 281 -12.99 23.06 7.02
N LYS A 282 -13.95 22.46 6.30
CA LYS A 282 -15.38 22.85 6.37
C LYS A 282 -16.04 22.49 7.69
N VAL A 283 -15.71 21.34 8.29
CA VAL A 283 -16.22 20.96 9.62
C VAL A 283 -15.67 21.92 10.68
N LYS A 284 -14.35 22.17 10.67
CA LYS A 284 -13.71 23.09 11.61
C LYS A 284 -14.27 24.52 11.51
N ALA A 285 -14.49 25.02 10.29
CA ALA A 285 -15.12 26.33 10.07
C ALA A 285 -16.59 26.42 10.56
N LYS A 286 -17.32 25.29 10.60
CA LYS A 286 -18.68 25.23 11.17
C LYS A 286 -18.65 25.21 12.69
N GLU A 287 -17.66 24.56 13.31
CA GLU A 287 -17.51 24.50 14.76
C GLU A 287 -16.93 25.78 15.35
N ASP A 288 -15.97 26.42 14.67
CA ASP A 288 -15.36 27.69 15.07
C ASP A 288 -16.30 28.91 14.89
N GLY A 289 -17.59 28.68 14.57
CA GLY A 289 -18.61 29.74 14.49
C GLY A 289 -18.40 30.75 13.36
N SER A 290 -17.52 30.48 12.39
CA SER A 290 -17.16 31.44 11.33
C SER A 290 -18.03 31.34 10.09
N SER A 291 -19.12 30.56 10.10
CA SER A 291 -20.24 30.85 9.21
C SER A 291 -21.16 31.83 9.91
N SER A 292 -20.79 33.11 9.90
CA SER A 292 -21.76 34.18 10.12
C SER A 292 -22.81 34.03 9.01
N SER A 293 -23.93 33.38 9.33
CA SER A 293 -25.09 33.44 8.46
C SER A 293 -25.42 34.93 8.25
N PRO A 294 -25.83 35.34 7.04
CA PRO A 294 -26.24 36.73 6.79
C PRO A 294 -27.26 37.22 7.82
N LEU A 295 -28.09 36.31 8.33
CA LEU A 295 -29.03 36.51 9.43
C LEU A 295 -28.37 36.95 10.74
N ASN A 296 -27.24 36.38 11.16
CA ASN A 296 -26.57 36.80 12.41
C ASN A 296 -25.94 38.19 12.31
N LEU A 297 -25.50 38.59 11.10
CA LEU A 297 -25.03 39.96 10.86
C LEU A 297 -26.20 40.96 10.89
N ILE A 298 -27.34 40.58 10.31
CA ILE A 298 -28.58 41.39 10.32
C ILE A 298 -29.13 41.50 11.74
N VAL A 299 -29.13 40.43 12.53
CA VAL A 299 -29.60 40.44 13.93
C VAL A 299 -28.68 41.29 14.80
N HIS A 300 -27.35 41.19 14.67
CA HIS A 300 -26.45 42.09 15.40
C HIS A 300 -26.60 43.56 14.97
N ALA A 301 -26.81 43.83 13.68
CA ALA A 301 -27.09 45.18 13.20
C ALA A 301 -28.41 45.72 13.75
N LEU A 302 -29.48 44.91 13.78
CA LEU A 302 -30.78 45.29 14.34
C LEU A 302 -30.72 45.51 15.87
N VAL A 303 -29.96 44.68 16.59
CA VAL A 303 -29.73 44.87 18.03
C VAL A 303 -28.97 46.17 18.28
N LEU A 304 -27.89 46.45 17.53
CA LEU A 304 -27.13 47.70 17.64
C LEU A 304 -27.97 48.94 17.31
N ILE A 305 -28.83 48.86 16.28
CA ILE A 305 -29.80 49.91 15.92
C ILE A 305 -30.79 50.12 17.06
N SER A 306 -31.33 49.04 17.65
CA SER A 306 -32.29 49.13 18.76
C SER A 306 -31.68 49.75 20.02
N THR A 307 -30.45 49.37 20.40
CA THR A 307 -29.75 49.97 21.54
C THR A 307 -29.39 51.44 21.28
N SER A 308 -29.03 51.81 20.05
CA SER A 308 -28.74 53.21 19.70
C SER A 308 -30.00 54.07 19.73
N CYS A 309 -31.15 53.54 19.30
CA CYS A 309 -32.44 54.22 19.40
C CYS A 309 -32.91 54.37 20.85
N VAL A 310 -32.68 53.35 21.70
CA VAL A 310 -33.03 53.42 23.14
C VAL A 310 -32.16 54.43 23.89
N VAL A 311 -30.86 54.52 23.58
CA VAL A 311 -29.97 55.54 24.15
C VAL A 311 -30.34 56.95 23.69
N ALA A 312 -30.72 57.12 22.41
CA ALA A 312 -31.19 58.40 21.89
C ALA A 312 -32.54 58.83 22.51
N MET A 313 -33.48 57.89 22.70
CA MET A 313 -34.75 58.18 23.39
C MET A 313 -34.55 58.44 24.89
N GLY A 314 -33.66 57.69 25.56
CA GLY A 314 -33.30 57.91 26.96
C GLY A 314 -32.72 59.30 27.20
N GLY A 315 -31.83 59.77 26.32
CA GLY A 315 -31.29 61.14 26.35
C GLY A 315 -32.33 62.22 26.10
N TYR A 316 -33.34 61.95 25.27
CA TYR A 316 -34.45 62.88 25.01
C TYR A 316 -35.44 62.97 26.17
N MET A 317 -35.62 61.89 26.93
CA MET A 317 -36.52 61.85 28.10
C MET A 317 -35.92 62.47 29.37
N THR A 318 -34.60 62.65 29.43
CA THR A 318 -33.89 63.34 30.54
C THR A 318 -33.75 64.85 30.37
N LEU A 319 -34.23 65.42 29.26
CA LEU A 319 -34.24 66.88 29.08
C LEU A 319 -35.43 67.48 29.82
N ASP A 320 -35.13 68.29 30.85
CA ASP A 320 -36.11 69.09 31.58
C ASP A 320 -36.85 70.02 30.61
N LYS A 321 -38.16 69.79 30.45
CA LYS A 321 -39.01 70.42 29.41
C LYS A 321 -39.41 71.86 29.74
N SER A 322 -38.89 72.45 30.80
CA SER A 322 -39.36 73.73 31.33
C SER A 322 -38.69 74.98 30.76
N ASN A 323 -37.59 74.90 30.00
CA ASN A 323 -36.85 76.10 29.53
C ASN A 323 -36.13 75.94 28.17
N VAL A 324 -36.81 75.46 27.12
CA VAL A 324 -36.17 75.32 25.79
C VAL A 324 -37.02 75.99 24.70
N ASP A 325 -36.44 77.01 24.06
CA ASP A 325 -36.96 77.75 22.90
C ASP A 325 -37.31 76.81 21.72
N GLU A 326 -38.37 77.14 21.00
CA GLU A 326 -38.92 76.42 19.85
C GLU A 326 -37.88 76.22 18.72
N SER A 327 -36.91 77.14 18.59
CA SER A 327 -35.77 77.00 17.66
C SER A 327 -34.82 75.85 18.03
N SER A 328 -34.64 75.59 19.33
CA SER A 328 -33.78 74.52 19.86
C SER A 328 -34.45 73.14 19.75
N ARG A 329 -35.79 73.07 19.78
CA ARG A 329 -36.55 71.82 19.52
C ARG A 329 -36.44 71.37 18.07
N GLN A 330 -36.47 72.30 17.11
CA GLN A 330 -36.28 71.96 15.69
C GLN A 330 -34.85 71.52 15.39
N GLN A 331 -33.83 72.14 16.00
CA GLN A 331 -32.43 71.72 15.85
C GLN A 331 -32.15 70.33 16.44
N SER A 332 -32.77 69.98 17.58
CA SER A 332 -32.64 68.64 18.18
C SER A 332 -33.30 67.54 17.33
N LEU A 333 -34.47 67.83 16.74
CA LEU A 333 -35.16 66.91 15.84
C LEU A 333 -34.37 66.73 14.52
N LEU A 334 -33.83 67.81 13.96
CA LEU A 334 -32.96 67.77 12.77
C LEU A 334 -31.64 67.04 13.04
N ALA A 335 -31.03 67.20 14.21
CA ALA A 335 -29.83 66.46 14.61
C ALA A 335 -30.12 64.96 14.77
N THR A 336 -31.29 64.60 15.30
CA THR A 336 -31.71 63.20 15.45
C THR A 336 -31.99 62.54 14.10
N ILE A 337 -32.65 63.26 13.18
CA ILE A 337 -32.86 62.81 11.79
C ILE A 337 -31.53 62.73 11.03
N ALA A 338 -30.60 63.67 11.25
CA ALA A 338 -29.27 63.65 10.63
C ALA A 338 -28.44 62.43 11.10
N VAL A 339 -28.49 62.08 12.39
CA VAL A 339 -27.79 60.87 12.91
C VAL A 339 -28.40 59.58 12.33
N ALA A 340 -29.72 59.52 12.16
CA ALA A 340 -30.39 58.38 11.52
C ALA A 340 -30.06 58.27 10.02
N VAL A 341 -29.98 59.40 9.30
CA VAL A 341 -29.64 59.45 7.87
C VAL A 341 -28.16 59.14 7.63
N VAL A 342 -27.24 59.61 8.49
CA VAL A 342 -25.80 59.26 8.44
C VAL A 342 -25.57 57.76 8.73
N GLY A 343 -26.38 57.16 9.59
CA GLY A 343 -26.38 55.70 9.82
C GLY A 343 -26.83 54.91 8.59
N LEU A 344 -27.85 55.37 7.87
CA LEU A 344 -28.35 54.76 6.63
C LEU A 344 -27.39 54.94 5.44
N ILE A 345 -26.72 56.09 5.32
CA ILE A 345 -25.72 56.37 4.27
C ILE A 345 -24.42 55.57 4.52
N SER A 346 -24.06 55.30 5.78
CA SER A 346 -22.92 54.43 6.10
C SER A 346 -23.17 52.97 5.72
N LEU A 347 -24.43 52.50 5.70
CA LEU A 347 -24.77 51.15 5.23
C LEU A 347 -24.65 50.98 3.72
N THR A 348 -25.03 51.99 2.91
CA THR A 348 -24.88 51.93 1.44
C THR A 348 -23.41 52.06 1.02
N GLY A 349 -22.62 52.83 1.78
CA GLY A 349 -21.15 52.87 1.64
C GLY A 349 -20.46 51.54 1.99
N PHE A 350 -20.94 50.83 3.01
CA PHE A 350 -20.40 49.53 3.43
C PHE A 350 -20.66 48.43 2.39
N VAL A 351 -21.86 48.38 1.80
CA VAL A 351 -22.19 47.41 0.74
C VAL A 351 -21.43 47.70 -0.56
N SER A 352 -21.18 48.98 -0.88
CA SER A 352 -20.38 49.38 -2.04
C SER A 352 -18.88 49.06 -1.86
N ASN A 353 -18.33 49.25 -0.65
CA ASN A 353 -16.94 48.91 -0.34
C ASN A 353 -16.67 47.39 -0.30
N VAL A 354 -17.64 46.57 0.11
CA VAL A 354 -17.51 45.09 0.06
C VAL A 354 -17.46 44.60 -1.38
N LYS A 355 -18.20 45.22 -2.31
CA LYS A 355 -18.16 44.87 -3.74
C LYS A 355 -16.86 45.29 -4.42
N ARG A 356 -16.27 46.43 -4.02
CA ARG A 356 -15.02 46.97 -4.59
C ARG A 356 -13.77 46.23 -4.10
N ARG A 357 -13.79 45.66 -2.89
CA ARG A 357 -12.65 44.90 -2.33
C ARG A 357 -12.50 43.47 -2.85
N PHE A 358 -13.49 42.93 -3.55
CA PHE A 358 -13.47 41.55 -4.05
C PHE A 358 -13.11 41.42 -5.54
N PHE A 359 -13.00 42.51 -6.30
CA PHE A 359 -12.87 42.41 -7.76
C PHE A 359 -11.82 43.30 -8.47
N ASP A 360 -10.97 44.07 -7.78
CA ASP A 360 -9.86 44.76 -8.46
C ASP A 360 -8.52 44.67 -7.70
N GLN A 361 -7.46 44.45 -8.47
CA GLN A 361 -6.12 44.07 -8.05
C GLN A 361 -5.32 45.21 -7.37
N SER A 362 -4.31 44.78 -6.59
CA SER A 362 -3.14 45.49 -5.97
C SER A 362 -2.56 46.68 -6.77
N PRO A 363 -1.72 47.60 -6.20
CA PRO A 363 -0.82 47.44 -5.03
C PRO A 363 -0.70 48.65 -4.06
N GLY A 364 -0.12 48.44 -2.86
CA GLY A 364 0.36 49.57 -2.03
C GLY A 364 0.43 49.32 -0.51
N MET A 365 1.58 48.82 -0.06
CA MET A 365 2.22 48.95 1.27
C MET A 365 1.42 49.02 2.60
N ALA A 366 1.76 48.01 3.42
CA ALA A 366 2.24 48.10 4.81
C ALA A 366 1.25 48.31 5.97
N LEU A 367 0.93 47.21 6.65
CA LEU A 367 0.92 47.12 8.13
C LEU A 367 0.88 45.64 8.57
N SER A 368 2.05 45.01 8.56
CA SER A 368 2.31 43.69 9.16
C SER A 368 3.44 43.83 10.18
N LYS A 369 3.11 44.12 11.44
CA LYS A 369 4.02 43.93 12.57
C LYS A 369 3.23 43.51 13.80
N LEU A 370 3.08 42.20 13.97
CA LEU A 370 3.22 41.46 15.23
C LEU A 370 3.15 39.96 14.88
N PRO A 371 4.27 39.21 14.88
CA PRO A 371 4.28 37.82 14.48
C PRO A 371 4.07 36.93 15.71
N PHE A 372 2.94 36.23 15.77
CA PHE A 372 2.77 35.06 16.63
C PHE A 372 3.64 33.88 16.16
N ASP A 373 4.20 33.95 14.93
CA ASP A 373 5.12 32.96 14.34
C ASP A 373 6.59 33.07 14.84
N ALA A 374 6.93 34.11 15.60
CA ALA A 374 8.31 34.34 16.05
C ALA A 374 8.69 33.61 17.35
N ILE A 375 7.74 32.94 18.03
CA ILE A 375 8.01 32.21 19.29
C ILE A 375 8.19 30.70 19.05
N VAL A 376 7.80 30.17 17.88
CA VAL A 376 7.98 28.73 17.54
C VAL A 376 9.14 28.49 16.55
N SER A 377 9.73 29.53 15.96
CA SER A 377 10.77 29.41 14.92
C SER A 377 12.19 29.84 15.33
N LYS A 378 12.44 30.10 16.62
CA LYS A 378 13.76 30.57 17.13
C LYS A 378 14.33 29.77 18.29
N VAL A 379 14.11 28.46 18.30
CA VAL A 379 15.12 27.54 18.86
C VAL A 379 15.80 26.87 17.68
N SER A 380 16.73 27.59 17.07
CA SER A 380 17.74 26.97 16.22
C SER A 380 18.62 26.13 17.13
N LEU A 381 18.20 24.89 17.39
CA LEU A 381 19.04 23.90 18.03
C LEU A 381 20.32 23.77 17.20
N PRO A 382 21.51 23.72 17.83
CA PRO A 382 22.76 23.61 17.11
C PRO A 382 22.71 22.38 16.19
N LEU A 383 22.94 22.63 14.90
CA LEU A 383 23.11 21.59 13.89
C LEU A 383 24.31 20.73 14.31
N GLY A 384 24.03 19.58 14.91
CA GLY A 384 25.00 18.51 15.11
C GLY A 384 25.50 17.99 13.76
N SER A 385 26.73 17.50 13.76
CA SER A 385 27.66 17.33 12.63
C SER A 385 27.29 16.30 11.53
N GLY A 386 26.02 16.19 11.11
CA GLY A 386 25.62 15.29 10.02
C GLY A 386 24.24 15.48 9.37
N GLY A 387 23.37 16.36 9.88
CA GLY A 387 21.94 16.37 9.50
C GLY A 387 21.62 17.03 8.15
N LYS A 388 21.55 16.25 7.06
CA LYS A 388 20.87 16.70 5.83
C LYS A 388 19.38 16.36 5.93
N LYS A 389 18.50 17.37 5.84
CA LYS A 389 17.07 17.13 5.57
C LYS A 389 16.93 16.51 4.18
N ALA A 390 16.30 15.36 4.07
CA ALA A 390 15.86 14.87 2.76
C ALA A 390 14.65 15.71 2.33
N SER A 391 14.65 16.22 1.10
CA SER A 391 13.45 16.85 0.57
C SER A 391 12.38 15.77 0.31
N VAL A 392 11.11 16.16 0.39
CA VAL A 392 9.99 15.29 0.01
C VAL A 392 10.15 14.83 -1.45
N GLU A 393 10.74 15.67 -2.29
CA GLU A 393 11.06 15.35 -3.68
C GLU A 393 12.09 14.22 -3.82
N ASP A 394 13.13 14.20 -2.98
CA ASP A 394 14.18 13.18 -2.99
C ASP A 394 13.61 11.79 -2.62
N MET A 395 12.61 11.76 -1.73
CA MET A 395 11.93 10.55 -1.24
C MET A 395 11.00 9.90 -2.29
N PHE A 396 10.62 10.63 -3.35
CA PHE A 396 9.80 10.07 -4.43
C PHE A 396 10.54 9.08 -5.32
N THR A 397 11.87 9.05 -5.28
CA THR A 397 12.67 8.13 -6.11
C THR A 397 12.50 6.68 -5.64
N GLY A 398 11.62 5.93 -6.30
CA GLY A 398 11.25 4.56 -5.92
C GLY A 398 10.13 4.48 -4.87
N GLY A 399 9.46 5.59 -4.57
CA GLY A 399 8.31 5.66 -3.66
C GLY A 399 7.02 5.10 -4.27
N SER A 400 5.96 5.00 -3.45
CA SER A 400 4.67 4.45 -3.88
C SER A 400 3.89 5.32 -4.88
N GLY A 401 4.21 6.63 -4.88
CA GLY A 401 3.48 7.71 -5.55
C GLY A 401 2.02 7.91 -5.08
N SER A 402 1.58 7.19 -4.05
CA SER A 402 0.18 7.20 -3.58
C SER A 402 -0.30 8.60 -3.20
N SER A 403 0.55 9.40 -2.54
CA SER A 403 0.26 10.81 -2.25
C SER A 403 -0.03 11.61 -3.52
N LYS A 404 0.85 11.53 -4.54
CA LYS A 404 0.63 12.20 -5.85
C LYS A 404 -0.68 11.75 -6.49
N GLY A 405 -0.96 10.45 -6.52
CA GLY A 405 -2.19 9.90 -7.10
C GLY A 405 -3.47 10.31 -6.36
N ALA A 406 -3.40 10.51 -5.05
CA ALA A 406 -4.50 10.99 -4.21
C ALA A 406 -4.59 12.53 -4.12
N LYS A 407 -3.71 13.27 -4.83
CA LYS A 407 -3.51 14.72 -4.65
C LYS A 407 -3.33 15.08 -3.16
N GLY A 408 -2.51 14.28 -2.48
CA GLY A 408 -2.27 14.38 -1.05
C GLY A 408 -1.80 15.77 -0.65
N GLN A 409 -2.33 16.26 0.47
CA GLN A 409 -1.89 17.51 1.10
C GLN A 409 -1.38 17.17 2.50
N VAL A 410 -0.31 17.85 2.93
CA VAL A 410 0.15 17.78 4.32
C VAL A 410 -1.00 18.21 5.23
N PHE A 411 -1.40 17.32 6.12
CA PHE A 411 -2.49 17.50 7.06
C PHE A 411 -1.97 18.00 8.40
N ASN A 412 -0.87 17.42 8.88
CA ASN A 412 -0.14 17.82 10.09
C ASN A 412 1.30 17.29 10.04
N GLU A 413 2.11 17.76 10.99
CA GLU A 413 3.43 17.19 11.28
C GLU A 413 3.41 16.66 12.71
N GLU A 414 4.12 15.56 12.95
CA GLU A 414 4.27 14.98 14.28
C GLU A 414 5.72 14.56 14.53
N ILE A 415 6.13 14.60 15.80
CA ILE A 415 7.43 14.11 16.24
C ILE A 415 7.19 12.91 17.15
N VAL A 416 7.85 11.80 16.86
CA VAL A 416 7.87 10.62 17.71
C VAL A 416 9.29 10.38 18.21
N LYS A 417 9.43 9.94 19.45
CA LYS A 417 10.73 9.65 20.05
C LYS A 417 10.97 8.15 20.09
N ALA A 418 12.17 7.69 19.79
CA ALA A 418 12.51 6.27 19.86
C ALA A 418 13.95 5.98 20.25
N LYS A 419 14.19 4.89 20.99
CA LYS A 419 15.56 4.45 21.32
C LYS A 419 16.30 3.94 20.08
N TYR A 420 15.59 3.19 19.24
CA TYR A 420 16.11 2.59 18.00
C TYR A 420 15.30 3.02 16.79
N VAL A 421 15.99 3.17 15.65
CA VAL A 421 15.36 3.34 14.35
C VAL A 421 15.86 2.24 13.41
N ILE A 422 14.94 1.55 12.77
CA ILE A 422 15.24 0.52 11.77
C ILE A 422 14.78 1.04 10.41
N ASN A 423 15.74 1.24 9.53
CA ASN A 423 15.54 1.74 8.18
C ASN A 423 15.29 0.58 7.20
N CYS A 424 14.02 0.39 6.81
CA CYS A 424 13.59 -0.58 5.81
C CYS A 424 12.80 0.10 4.67
N ALA A 425 13.18 1.33 4.32
CA ALA A 425 12.43 2.22 3.43
C ALA A 425 12.54 1.86 1.92
N GLY A 426 13.08 0.69 1.59
CA GLY A 426 13.21 0.22 0.21
C GLY A 426 13.98 1.20 -0.68
N GLY A 427 13.31 1.75 -1.70
CA GLY A 427 13.91 2.71 -2.65
C GLY A 427 14.43 4.00 -2.02
N ALA A 428 13.94 4.34 -0.82
CA ALA A 428 14.32 5.54 -0.09
C ALA A 428 15.34 5.28 1.04
N SER A 429 15.86 4.05 1.18
CA SER A 429 16.69 3.67 2.35
C SER A 429 17.96 4.52 2.48
N ASP A 430 18.62 4.86 1.38
CA ASP A 430 19.78 5.76 1.38
C ASP A 430 19.38 7.18 1.82
N LYS A 431 18.21 7.68 1.42
CA LYS A 431 17.73 9.00 1.85
C LYS A 431 17.43 9.03 3.35
N VAL A 432 16.87 7.97 3.91
CA VAL A 432 16.64 7.84 5.36
C VAL A 432 17.95 7.72 6.13
N ALA A 433 18.92 6.95 5.63
CA ALA A 433 20.25 6.83 6.25
C ALA A 433 21.00 8.18 6.26
N ASN A 434 20.90 8.96 5.18
CA ASN A 434 21.50 10.30 5.09
C ASN A 434 20.97 11.28 6.15
N MET A 435 19.75 11.06 6.70
CA MET A 435 19.18 11.94 7.74
C MET A 435 20.00 11.91 9.03
N ILE A 436 20.66 10.79 9.33
CA ILE A 436 21.53 10.62 10.51
C ILE A 436 23.02 10.73 10.16
N GLY A 437 23.35 11.17 8.93
CA GLY A 437 24.74 11.35 8.48
C GLY A 437 25.40 10.08 7.93
N ASP A 438 24.64 9.01 7.66
CA ASP A 438 25.16 7.79 7.05
C ASP A 438 25.04 7.85 5.52
N PHE A 439 26.15 8.17 4.86
CA PHE A 439 26.27 8.28 3.40
C PHE A 439 26.91 7.05 2.75
N SER A 440 26.97 5.93 3.47
CA SER A 440 27.80 4.77 3.12
C SER A 440 27.26 3.90 1.97
N PHE A 441 26.09 4.23 1.42
CA PHE A 441 25.50 3.55 0.26
C PHE A 441 24.49 4.43 -0.48
N LYS A 442 24.17 4.05 -1.73
CA LYS A 442 23.08 4.63 -2.52
C LYS A 442 22.13 3.56 -3.04
N ILE A 443 20.86 3.90 -3.18
CA ILE A 443 19.84 3.02 -3.74
C ILE A 443 19.45 3.50 -5.14
N LYS A 444 19.56 2.58 -6.10
CA LYS A 444 19.19 2.79 -7.50
C LYS A 444 17.99 1.91 -7.85
N PRO A 445 16.87 2.48 -8.33
CA PRO A 445 15.72 1.68 -8.72
C PRO A 445 15.98 0.93 -10.04
N ARG A 446 15.77 -0.39 -10.01
CA ARG A 446 15.74 -1.23 -11.22
C ARG A 446 14.31 -1.67 -11.52
N LEU A 447 13.77 -1.17 -12.61
CA LEU A 447 12.42 -1.49 -13.07
C LEU A 447 12.33 -2.90 -13.64
N GLY A 448 11.19 -3.55 -13.40
CA GLY A 448 10.79 -4.79 -14.04
C GLY A 448 9.32 -4.77 -14.40
N ASP A 449 9.06 -4.88 -15.71
CA ASP A 449 7.72 -4.89 -16.30
C ASP A 449 7.21 -6.32 -16.44
N TYR A 450 5.93 -6.54 -16.15
CA TYR A 450 5.26 -7.83 -16.21
C TYR A 450 3.99 -7.74 -17.04
N LEU A 451 3.67 -8.84 -17.73
CA LEU A 451 2.38 -9.07 -18.38
C LEU A 451 1.62 -10.16 -17.62
N LEU A 452 0.30 -10.01 -17.52
CA LEU A 452 -0.59 -10.97 -16.88
C LEU A 452 -1.65 -11.40 -17.88
N LEU A 453 -1.72 -12.71 -18.12
CA LEU A 453 -2.66 -13.34 -19.04
C LEU A 453 -3.83 -13.98 -18.27
N ASN A 454 -4.96 -14.15 -18.96
CA ASN A 454 -6.17 -14.74 -18.38
C ASN A 454 -5.94 -16.17 -17.84
N ARG A 455 -6.84 -16.61 -16.95
CA ARG A 455 -6.73 -17.91 -16.26
C ARG A 455 -6.77 -19.11 -17.20
N ASN A 456 -7.35 -18.95 -18.38
CA ASN A 456 -7.34 -19.99 -19.41
C ASN A 456 -5.93 -20.28 -19.95
N GLN A 457 -4.91 -19.50 -19.60
CA GLN A 457 -3.50 -19.75 -19.95
C GLN A 457 -2.69 -20.35 -18.80
N GLY A 458 -3.20 -20.38 -17.56
CA GLY A 458 -2.45 -20.86 -16.39
C GLY A 458 -2.21 -22.37 -16.34
N TYR A 459 -2.82 -23.14 -17.23
CA TYR A 459 -2.55 -24.58 -17.35
C TYR A 459 -1.18 -24.88 -17.96
N LEU A 460 -0.51 -23.90 -18.56
CA LEU A 460 0.72 -24.10 -19.32
C LEU A 460 1.96 -24.41 -18.46
N THR A 461 1.98 -24.03 -17.19
CA THR A 461 3.13 -24.37 -16.32
C THR A 461 2.79 -24.46 -14.86
N SER A 462 3.29 -25.48 -14.15
CA SER A 462 3.04 -25.72 -12.71
C SER A 462 4.17 -25.14 -11.89
N ASN A 463 5.39 -25.28 -12.38
CA ASN A 463 6.59 -24.70 -11.84
C ASN A 463 6.78 -23.26 -12.38
N THR A 464 7.66 -22.52 -11.73
CA THR A 464 8.22 -21.29 -12.31
C THR A 464 9.34 -21.66 -13.28
N ILE A 465 9.22 -21.24 -14.54
CA ILE A 465 10.14 -21.56 -15.62
C ILE A 465 11.08 -20.37 -15.87
N PHE A 466 12.38 -20.61 -15.69
CA PHE A 466 13.45 -19.67 -15.95
C PHE A 466 14.24 -20.06 -17.20
N PRO A 467 14.77 -19.08 -17.94
CA PRO A 467 15.86 -19.35 -18.88
C PRO A 467 17.15 -19.64 -18.10
N CYS A 468 18.10 -20.29 -18.75
CA CYS A 468 19.47 -20.34 -18.27
C CYS A 468 20.01 -18.91 -18.07
N PRO A 469 20.62 -18.57 -16.92
CA PRO A 469 21.09 -17.21 -16.66
C PRO A 469 22.23 -16.84 -17.61
N ASP A 470 22.15 -15.63 -18.16
CA ASP A 470 23.21 -15.05 -18.96
C ASP A 470 24.24 -14.36 -18.02
N PRO A 471 25.56 -14.51 -18.26
CA PRO A 471 26.59 -13.89 -17.42
C PRO A 471 26.49 -12.36 -17.27
N ILE A 472 25.92 -11.68 -18.27
CA ILE A 472 25.78 -10.22 -18.34
C ILE A 472 24.35 -9.80 -18.00
N LEU A 473 23.35 -10.48 -18.58
CA LEU A 473 21.93 -10.09 -18.48
C LEU A 473 21.21 -10.71 -17.27
N GLY A 474 21.82 -11.69 -16.59
CA GLY A 474 21.28 -12.38 -15.41
C GLY A 474 20.17 -13.38 -15.75
N LYS A 475 19.30 -13.67 -14.76
CA LYS A 475 18.22 -14.69 -14.83
C LYS A 475 17.19 -14.52 -15.96
N GLY A 476 17.17 -13.38 -16.65
CA GLY A 476 16.24 -13.13 -17.75
C GLY A 476 14.75 -13.06 -17.36
N VAL A 477 13.90 -13.13 -18.38
CA VAL A 477 12.43 -13.07 -18.29
C VAL A 477 11.89 -14.49 -18.04
N LEU A 478 10.99 -14.68 -17.08
CA LEU A 478 10.43 -15.97 -16.69
C LEU A 478 8.95 -16.11 -17.06
N VAL A 479 8.45 -17.35 -16.95
CA VAL A 479 7.03 -17.68 -17.05
C VAL A 479 6.60 -18.46 -15.82
N GLN A 480 5.47 -18.09 -15.21
CA GLN A 480 4.90 -18.88 -14.13
C GLN A 480 3.38 -18.75 -14.07
N THR A 481 2.76 -19.70 -13.39
CA THR A 481 1.37 -19.58 -12.99
C THR A 481 1.28 -18.99 -11.58
N THR A 482 0.42 -18.00 -11.42
CA THR A 482 0.14 -17.36 -10.13
C THR A 482 -0.78 -18.22 -9.28
N LEU A 483 -0.81 -17.94 -7.96
CA LEU A 483 -1.73 -18.51 -6.99
C LEU A 483 -3.22 -18.49 -7.44
N TRP A 484 -3.58 -17.49 -8.26
CA TRP A 484 -4.94 -17.25 -8.74
C TRP A 484 -5.24 -17.87 -10.12
N GLY A 485 -4.30 -18.65 -10.64
CA GLY A 485 -4.42 -19.38 -11.89
C GLY A 485 -4.15 -18.54 -13.15
N ASN A 486 -3.77 -17.27 -13.02
CA ASN A 486 -3.30 -16.46 -14.15
C ASN A 486 -1.86 -16.83 -14.53
N LEU A 487 -1.51 -16.75 -15.80
CA LEU A 487 -0.12 -16.84 -16.26
C LEU A 487 0.52 -15.46 -16.19
N ILE A 488 1.68 -15.32 -15.54
CA ILE A 488 2.46 -14.09 -15.48
C ILE A 488 3.77 -14.27 -16.25
N LEU A 489 4.07 -13.28 -17.09
CA LEU A 489 5.26 -13.17 -17.92
C LEU A 489 6.06 -11.95 -17.47
N GLY A 490 7.38 -12.01 -17.54
CA GLY A 490 8.23 -10.94 -17.02
C GLY A 490 9.25 -11.50 -16.04
N PRO A 491 10.06 -10.67 -15.38
CA PRO A 491 10.20 -9.24 -15.60
C PRO A 491 11.27 -8.89 -16.63
N THR A 492 11.18 -7.67 -17.16
CA THR A 492 12.35 -6.96 -17.73
C THR A 492 13.33 -6.51 -16.64
N ALA A 493 14.47 -5.96 -17.06
CA ALA A 493 15.43 -5.30 -16.18
C ALA A 493 15.88 -3.97 -16.80
N ARG A 494 15.33 -2.85 -16.33
CA ARG A 494 15.67 -1.50 -16.81
C ARG A 494 16.15 -0.64 -15.64
N ASP A 495 17.41 -0.21 -15.68
CA ASP A 495 17.95 0.70 -14.66
C ASP A 495 17.48 2.13 -14.94
N THR A 496 17.02 2.86 -13.92
CA THR A 496 16.55 4.24 -14.04
C THR A 496 16.85 5.05 -12.78
N TYR A 497 16.89 6.37 -12.90
CA TYR A 497 16.88 7.31 -11.77
C TYR A 497 15.61 8.17 -11.73
N LYS A 498 14.69 7.99 -12.69
CA LYS A 498 13.49 8.82 -12.84
C LYS A 498 12.25 8.11 -12.27
N PRO A 499 11.53 8.69 -11.30
CA PRO A 499 10.31 8.12 -10.73
C PRO A 499 9.21 7.86 -11.78
N ASP A 500 9.03 8.77 -12.75
CA ASP A 500 7.98 8.64 -13.77
C ASP A 500 8.22 7.49 -14.77
N ALA A 501 9.43 6.91 -14.78
CA ALA A 501 9.75 5.77 -15.66
C ALA A 501 8.96 4.50 -15.32
N MET A 502 8.31 4.42 -14.15
CA MET A 502 7.39 3.33 -13.80
C MET A 502 6.15 3.27 -14.72
N ASN A 503 5.79 4.38 -15.38
CA ASN A 503 4.62 4.46 -16.27
C ASN A 503 4.93 4.13 -17.74
N MET A 504 6.15 3.69 -18.04
CA MET A 504 6.67 3.53 -19.41
C MET A 504 6.77 2.05 -19.84
N SER A 505 5.71 1.25 -19.66
CA SER A 505 5.63 -0.09 -20.27
C SER A 505 5.01 0.01 -21.66
N ASP A 506 5.78 0.53 -22.61
CA ASP A 506 5.37 0.68 -24.01
C ASP A 506 5.28 -0.66 -24.76
N GLU A 507 4.78 -0.62 -26.00
CA GLU A 507 4.61 -1.80 -26.89
C GLU A 507 5.94 -2.58 -27.04
N SER A 508 7.08 -1.90 -27.17
CA SER A 508 8.39 -2.54 -27.35
C SER A 508 8.83 -3.36 -26.13
N VAL A 509 8.54 -2.88 -24.92
CA VAL A 509 8.80 -3.60 -23.66
C VAL A 509 7.94 -4.87 -23.61
N GLN A 510 6.70 -4.79 -24.05
CA GLN A 510 5.77 -5.92 -24.07
C GLN A 510 6.21 -6.97 -25.09
N GLU A 511 6.54 -6.54 -26.32
CA GLU A 511 7.09 -7.40 -27.37
C GLU A 511 8.36 -8.12 -26.90
N HIS A 512 9.24 -7.44 -26.17
CA HIS A 512 10.42 -8.04 -25.57
C HIS A 512 10.07 -9.16 -24.58
N ILE A 513 9.13 -8.92 -23.66
CA ILE A 513 8.67 -9.94 -22.70
C ILE A 513 8.09 -11.15 -23.44
N LEU A 514 7.19 -10.91 -24.38
CA LEU A 514 6.52 -11.97 -25.15
C LEU A 514 7.54 -12.80 -25.95
N SER A 515 8.48 -12.13 -26.63
CA SER A 515 9.58 -12.75 -27.38
C SER A 515 10.42 -13.68 -26.52
N LYS A 516 10.82 -13.23 -25.32
CA LYS A 516 11.62 -14.04 -24.41
C LYS A 516 10.82 -15.19 -23.80
N CYS A 517 9.56 -14.96 -23.44
CA CYS A 517 8.70 -16.00 -22.86
C CYS A 517 8.33 -17.08 -23.87
N LYS A 518 8.16 -16.75 -25.16
CA LYS A 518 7.92 -17.73 -26.24
C LYS A 518 9.05 -18.76 -26.35
N LYS A 519 10.28 -18.39 -25.96
CA LYS A 519 11.42 -19.33 -25.92
C LYS A 519 11.33 -20.33 -24.77
N LEU A 520 10.53 -20.04 -23.74
CA LEU A 520 10.32 -20.92 -22.59
C LEU A 520 9.05 -21.76 -22.77
N ILE A 521 7.94 -21.11 -23.13
CA ILE A 521 6.63 -21.73 -23.35
C ILE A 521 6.05 -21.13 -24.63
N PRO A 522 6.06 -21.83 -25.78
CA PRO A 522 5.66 -21.25 -27.05
C PRO A 522 4.14 -21.18 -27.27
N TYR A 523 3.35 -21.80 -26.39
CA TYR A 523 1.93 -22.07 -26.62
C TYR A 523 0.93 -21.05 -26.04
N PHE A 524 1.39 -20.06 -25.26
CA PHE A 524 0.47 -19.04 -24.73
C PHE A 524 -0.02 -18.12 -25.84
N ASP A 525 -1.26 -17.66 -25.73
CA ASP A 525 -1.82 -16.66 -26.64
C ASP A 525 -1.55 -15.23 -26.11
N PRO A 526 -0.74 -14.41 -26.80
CA PRO A 526 -0.51 -13.02 -26.41
C PRO A 526 -1.81 -12.19 -26.30
N LYS A 527 -2.84 -12.55 -27.08
CA LYS A 527 -4.16 -11.88 -27.10
C LYS A 527 -4.90 -12.01 -25.77
N GLU A 528 -4.48 -12.94 -24.91
CA GLU A 528 -5.04 -13.16 -23.56
C GLU A 528 -4.44 -12.24 -22.49
N THR A 529 -3.52 -11.35 -22.86
CA THR A 529 -2.96 -10.33 -21.97
C THR A 529 -4.05 -9.33 -21.58
N PHE A 530 -4.37 -9.25 -20.29
CA PHE A 530 -5.42 -8.34 -19.78
C PHE A 530 -4.89 -7.28 -18.81
N HIS A 531 -3.63 -7.41 -18.38
CA HIS A 531 -3.00 -6.45 -17.47
C HIS A 531 -1.49 -6.45 -17.63
N ALA A 532 -0.87 -5.30 -17.41
CA ALA A 532 0.56 -5.18 -17.23
C ALA A 532 0.86 -4.22 -16.08
N PHE A 533 1.98 -4.45 -15.40
CA PHE A 533 2.43 -3.62 -14.30
C PHE A 533 3.96 -3.56 -14.24
N CYS A 534 4.48 -2.50 -13.65
CA CYS A 534 5.91 -2.32 -13.40
C CYS A 534 6.18 -2.25 -11.89
N GLY A 535 7.30 -2.83 -11.46
CA GLY A 535 7.83 -2.63 -10.10
C GLY A 535 9.27 -2.16 -10.12
N ALA A 536 9.67 -1.40 -9.09
CA ALA A 536 11.05 -0.97 -8.91
C ALA A 536 11.72 -1.75 -7.77
N ARG A 537 12.83 -2.39 -8.07
CA ARG A 537 13.70 -3.05 -7.08
C ARG A 537 14.67 -2.04 -6.50
N ALA A 538 14.86 -2.07 -5.19
CA ALA A 538 15.81 -1.22 -4.48
C ALA A 538 17.22 -1.85 -4.54
N LYS A 539 18.02 -1.49 -5.55
CA LYS A 539 19.37 -2.06 -5.72
C LYS A 539 20.42 -1.16 -5.07
N SER A 540 21.22 -1.72 -4.17
CA SER A 540 22.37 -1.01 -3.60
C SER A 540 23.53 -0.92 -4.59
N ASP A 541 24.29 0.17 -4.53
CA ASP A 541 25.58 0.31 -5.18
C ASP A 541 26.70 -0.55 -4.56
N ARG A 542 26.51 -1.09 -3.35
CA ARG A 542 27.40 -2.10 -2.73
C ARG A 542 27.29 -3.48 -3.36
N GLY A 543 26.29 -3.71 -4.21
CA GLY A 543 26.08 -4.98 -4.91
C GLY A 543 25.44 -6.11 -4.08
N ASP A 544 25.18 -5.88 -2.79
CA ASP A 544 24.54 -6.83 -1.89
C ASP A 544 23.55 -6.13 -0.94
N TRP A 545 22.80 -6.91 -0.18
CA TRP A 545 21.92 -6.43 0.88
C TRP A 545 22.71 -5.83 2.04
N ILE A 546 22.20 -4.75 2.60
CA ILE A 546 22.80 -4.05 3.75
C ILE A 546 21.92 -4.36 4.96
N ILE A 547 22.45 -5.10 5.92
CA ILE A 547 21.75 -5.53 7.14
C ILE A 547 22.74 -5.37 8.29
N GLU A 548 22.85 -4.14 8.81
CA GLU A 548 23.90 -3.77 9.76
C GLU A 548 23.51 -2.54 10.59
N ARG A 549 24.15 -2.37 11.74
CA ARG A 549 24.09 -1.13 12.54
C ARG A 549 24.90 -0.06 11.82
N SER A 550 24.39 1.17 11.75
CA SER A 550 25.10 2.28 11.14
C SER A 550 26.37 2.61 11.93
N ASP A 551 27.41 3.04 11.23
CA ASP A 551 28.61 3.61 11.86
C ASP A 551 28.38 5.03 12.39
N ALA A 552 27.38 5.75 11.85
CA ALA A 552 27.04 7.09 12.31
C ALA A 552 26.30 7.07 13.67
N ASP A 553 25.41 6.10 13.88
CA ASP A 553 24.80 5.83 15.19
C ASP A 553 24.45 4.34 15.30
N LYS A 554 24.95 3.70 16.37
CA LYS A 554 24.81 2.26 16.57
C LYS A 554 23.39 1.83 16.96
N ASN A 555 22.50 2.75 17.33
CA ASN A 555 21.08 2.48 17.55
C ASN A 555 20.23 2.67 16.27
N PHE A 556 20.87 3.00 15.16
CA PHE A 556 20.26 3.03 13.84
C PHE A 556 20.64 1.77 13.05
N VAL A 557 19.67 0.97 12.60
CA VAL A 557 19.91 -0.27 11.84
C VAL A 557 19.45 -0.10 10.41
N ASN A 558 20.36 -0.27 9.45
CA ASN A 558 20.05 -0.30 8.03
C ASN A 558 19.62 -1.71 7.61
N VAL A 559 18.45 -1.81 6.98
CA VAL A 559 17.95 -2.98 6.27
C VAL A 559 17.60 -2.54 4.84
N ALA A 560 18.65 -2.27 4.07
CA ALA A 560 18.60 -1.50 2.83
C ALA A 560 19.08 -2.31 1.61
N GLY A 561 18.70 -1.87 0.41
CA GLY A 561 19.13 -2.52 -0.83
C GLY A 561 18.54 -3.91 -1.06
N ILE A 562 17.43 -4.23 -0.39
CA ILE A 562 16.77 -5.53 -0.45
C ILE A 562 15.92 -5.65 -1.74
N ASP A 563 16.56 -6.06 -2.82
CA ASP A 563 15.95 -6.50 -4.08
C ASP A 563 15.77 -8.05 -4.10
N SER A 564 15.51 -8.66 -5.27
CA SER A 564 15.29 -10.12 -5.38
C SER A 564 16.54 -10.92 -4.99
N PRO A 565 16.47 -11.96 -4.13
CA PRO A 565 15.28 -12.66 -3.63
C PRO A 565 14.77 -12.20 -2.24
N GLY A 566 14.68 -10.90 -1.98
CA GLY A 566 14.37 -10.32 -0.67
C GLY A 566 13.02 -10.72 -0.07
N LEU A 567 12.03 -11.04 -0.90
CA LEU A 567 10.77 -11.62 -0.43
C LEU A 567 11.03 -12.95 0.31
N ALA A 568 11.79 -13.86 -0.31
CA ALA A 568 12.14 -15.15 0.25
C ALA A 568 13.01 -15.00 1.51
N GLY A 569 13.96 -14.06 1.50
CA GLY A 569 14.82 -13.78 2.65
C GLY A 569 14.14 -13.05 3.80
N SER A 570 12.97 -12.43 3.59
CA SER A 570 12.34 -11.51 4.55
C SER A 570 12.16 -12.06 5.97
N PRO A 571 11.76 -13.33 6.21
CA PRO A 571 11.63 -13.86 7.56
C PRO A 571 12.98 -14.03 8.27
N ALA A 572 14.03 -14.44 7.54
CA ALA A 572 15.37 -14.62 8.10
C ALA A 572 16.03 -13.27 8.39
N ILE A 573 15.79 -12.25 7.54
CA ILE A 573 16.23 -10.87 7.78
C ILE A 573 15.62 -10.34 9.08
N ALA A 574 14.35 -10.64 9.36
CA ALA A 574 13.70 -10.23 10.61
C ALA A 574 14.40 -10.81 11.86
N LEU A 575 14.82 -12.07 11.81
CA LEU A 575 15.60 -12.70 12.89
C LEU A 575 16.98 -12.05 13.05
N GLU A 576 17.64 -11.68 11.95
CA GLU A 576 18.92 -10.99 12.00
C GLU A 576 18.80 -9.60 12.66
N VAL A 577 17.73 -8.86 12.36
CA VAL A 577 17.47 -7.57 13.01
C VAL A 577 17.28 -7.73 14.52
N VAL A 578 16.55 -8.77 14.97
CA VAL A 578 16.44 -9.10 16.40
C VAL A 578 17.80 -9.40 17.01
N ARG A 579 18.68 -10.13 16.31
CA ARG A 579 20.04 -10.41 16.76
C ARG A 579 20.84 -9.11 16.96
N LEU A 580 20.81 -8.20 15.98
CA LEU A 580 21.49 -6.91 16.03
C LEU A 580 21.00 -6.01 17.17
N LEU A 581 19.69 -6.03 17.47
CA LEU A 581 19.12 -5.29 18.60
C LEU A 581 19.56 -5.86 19.95
N LYS A 582 19.62 -7.19 20.09
CA LYS A 582 20.14 -7.85 21.31
C LYS A 582 21.62 -7.54 21.55
N GLU A 583 22.41 -7.40 20.49
CA GLU A 583 23.82 -6.94 20.57
C GLU A 583 23.96 -5.45 20.89
N SER A 584 22.85 -4.71 20.93
CA SER A 584 22.81 -3.31 21.35
C SER A 584 22.35 -3.16 22.81
N ASP A 585 22.34 -4.25 23.58
CA ASP A 585 21.88 -4.31 24.96
C ASP A 585 20.39 -3.95 25.15
N LEU A 586 19.56 -4.05 24.08
CA LEU A 586 18.11 -3.96 24.23
C LEU A 586 17.59 -5.24 24.88
N GLN A 587 17.02 -5.11 26.08
CA GLN A 587 16.32 -6.21 26.73
C GLN A 587 15.04 -6.55 25.94
N MET A 588 14.91 -7.81 25.55
CA MET A 588 13.81 -8.30 24.72
C MET A 588 13.16 -9.54 25.38
N ASP A 589 12.27 -9.30 26.32
CA ASP A 589 11.50 -10.36 26.98
C ASP A 589 10.35 -10.82 26.09
N LEU A 590 10.13 -12.14 26.02
CA LEU A 590 9.01 -12.70 25.26
C LEU A 590 7.68 -12.26 25.87
N ASP A 591 6.74 -11.93 24.99
CA ASP A 591 5.36 -11.62 25.35
C ASP A 591 4.53 -12.93 25.35
N PRO A 592 4.05 -13.39 26.51
CA PRO A 592 3.25 -14.62 26.60
C PRO A 592 1.88 -14.49 25.91
N THR A 593 1.45 -13.27 25.57
CA THR A 593 0.17 -13.01 24.88
C THR A 593 0.28 -13.06 23.36
N PHE A 594 1.49 -13.23 22.82
CA PHE A 594 1.71 -13.28 21.37
C PHE A 594 0.88 -14.40 20.71
N ASN A 595 0.08 -14.01 19.73
CA ASN A 595 -0.71 -14.93 18.91
C ASN A 595 -0.18 -14.95 17.47
N PRO A 596 0.44 -16.07 17.03
CA PRO A 596 0.97 -16.18 15.67
C PRO A 596 -0.12 -16.28 14.61
N ASN A 597 -1.34 -16.70 14.99
CA ASN A 597 -2.36 -17.14 14.05
C ASN A 597 -3.24 -15.98 13.60
N ARG A 598 -3.44 -15.84 12.29
CA ARG A 598 -4.36 -14.88 11.67
C ARG A 598 -5.44 -15.61 10.89
N ALA A 599 -6.69 -15.15 11.00
CA ALA A 599 -7.80 -15.69 10.21
C ALA A 599 -7.69 -15.30 8.72
N PRO A 600 -8.10 -16.16 7.77
CA PRO A 600 -8.07 -15.81 6.34
C PRO A 600 -9.17 -14.79 6.00
N ILE A 601 -8.89 -13.87 5.07
CA ILE A 601 -9.92 -12.97 4.52
C ILE A 601 -10.79 -13.76 3.56
N ILE A 602 -10.14 -14.39 2.58
CA ILE A 602 -10.77 -15.11 1.49
C ILE A 602 -11.19 -16.49 1.99
N SER A 603 -12.47 -16.81 1.83
CA SER A 603 -13.01 -18.12 2.20
C SER A 603 -13.28 -18.94 0.94
N PRO A 604 -12.73 -20.16 0.81
CA PRO A 604 -12.91 -20.98 -0.39
C PRO A 604 -14.39 -21.25 -0.72
N LYS A 605 -14.73 -21.25 -2.02
CA LYS A 605 -16.12 -21.37 -2.53
C LYS A 605 -16.25 -22.46 -3.59
N LYS A 606 -17.38 -23.19 -3.63
CA LYS A 606 -17.71 -24.17 -4.70
C LYS A 606 -18.17 -23.43 -5.96
N GLY A 607 -17.26 -22.71 -6.60
CA GLY A 607 -17.58 -21.84 -7.73
C GLY A 607 -18.62 -20.77 -7.37
N MET A 608 -19.71 -20.69 -8.14
CA MET A 608 -20.83 -19.77 -7.91
C MET A 608 -22.00 -20.41 -7.14
N ARG A 609 -21.90 -21.69 -6.75
CA ARG A 609 -23.00 -22.41 -6.12
C ARG A 609 -23.33 -21.78 -4.76
N GLY A 610 -24.61 -21.43 -4.56
CA GLY A 610 -25.10 -20.80 -3.32
C GLY A 610 -24.82 -19.31 -3.20
N LEU A 611 -24.16 -18.70 -4.19
CA LEU A 611 -23.91 -17.26 -4.23
C LEU A 611 -25.03 -16.52 -4.97
N LYS A 612 -25.37 -15.32 -4.49
CA LYS A 612 -26.43 -14.45 -5.03
C LYS A 612 -25.81 -13.11 -5.42
N MET A 613 -26.29 -12.51 -6.50
CA MET A 613 -25.84 -11.19 -6.91
C MET A 613 -27.01 -10.21 -6.79
N GLY A 614 -26.89 -9.22 -5.91
CA GLY A 614 -27.85 -8.12 -5.82
C GLY A 614 -27.88 -7.28 -7.10
N PRO A 615 -29.03 -6.72 -7.50
CA PRO A 615 -29.11 -5.76 -8.61
C PRO A 615 -28.31 -4.50 -8.30
N VAL A 616 -27.63 -3.95 -9.31
CA VAL A 616 -26.84 -2.71 -9.18
C VAL A 616 -27.73 -1.56 -8.70
N GLY A 617 -27.33 -0.83 -7.66
CA GLY A 617 -28.00 0.41 -7.23
C GLY A 617 -29.25 0.24 -6.36
N LYS A 618 -29.67 -0.98 -6.03
CA LYS A 618 -30.63 -1.22 -4.94
C LYS A 618 -29.83 -1.69 -3.74
N ASN A 619 -29.99 -1.03 -2.60
CA ASN A 619 -29.58 -1.63 -1.33
C ASN A 619 -30.23 -3.01 -1.25
N ASP A 620 -29.47 -4.02 -0.85
CA ASP A 620 -29.90 -5.42 -0.75
C ASP A 620 -30.99 -5.65 0.32
N SER A 621 -31.65 -4.58 0.77
CA SER A 621 -32.77 -4.56 1.70
C SER A 621 -34.07 -5.14 1.12
N ASN A 622 -34.16 -5.42 -0.18
CA ASN A 622 -35.34 -6.06 -0.75
C ASN A 622 -35.16 -7.58 -0.92
N GLY A 623 -35.47 -8.32 0.15
CA GLY A 623 -36.30 -9.52 -0.01
C GLY A 623 -35.67 -10.90 0.14
N SER A 624 -34.43 -11.06 0.64
CA SER A 624 -34.03 -12.36 1.20
C SER A 624 -33.97 -12.28 2.73
N ILE A 625 -35.01 -12.79 3.37
CA ILE A 625 -35.10 -13.01 4.82
C ILE A 625 -34.16 -14.18 5.15
N LEU A 626 -32.85 -13.93 5.17
CA LEU A 626 -31.91 -14.80 5.86
C LEU A 626 -31.81 -14.29 7.32
N PRO A 627 -31.94 -15.14 8.34
CA PRO A 627 -32.09 -14.71 9.74
C PRO A 627 -30.84 -14.03 10.33
N ASN A 628 -29.68 -14.10 9.67
CA ASN A 628 -28.39 -13.58 10.15
C ASN A 628 -27.72 -12.65 9.11
N GLU A 629 -27.28 -11.46 9.56
CA GLU A 629 -26.55 -10.46 8.77
C GLU A 629 -25.30 -11.06 8.10
N GLU A 630 -24.54 -11.90 8.82
CA GLU A 630 -23.32 -12.53 8.31
C GLU A 630 -23.61 -13.50 7.15
N GLU A 631 -24.69 -14.27 7.24
CA GLU A 631 -25.05 -15.26 6.22
C GLU A 631 -25.56 -14.60 4.93
N ARG A 632 -26.28 -13.48 5.06
CA ARG A 632 -26.59 -12.60 3.93
C ARG A 632 -25.31 -12.11 3.26
N MET A 633 -24.38 -11.53 4.02
CA MET A 633 -23.12 -10.99 3.47
C MET A 633 -22.26 -12.09 2.84
N ARG A 634 -22.31 -13.33 3.37
CA ARG A 634 -21.56 -14.49 2.87
C ARG A 634 -22.04 -14.94 1.49
N THR A 635 -23.32 -14.78 1.19
CA THR A 635 -23.91 -15.18 -0.08
C THR A 635 -23.95 -14.05 -1.11
N ASN A 636 -23.93 -12.79 -0.67
CA ASN A 636 -23.98 -11.61 -1.53
C ASN A 636 -22.66 -11.35 -2.28
N VAL A 637 -22.68 -11.40 -3.61
CA VAL A 637 -21.51 -11.20 -4.48
C VAL A 637 -21.34 -9.74 -4.87
N VAL A 638 -20.19 -9.19 -4.51
CA VAL A 638 -19.75 -7.84 -4.85
C VAL A 638 -18.95 -7.82 -6.15
N CYS A 639 -18.10 -8.82 -6.40
CA CYS A 639 -17.31 -8.94 -7.64
C CYS A 639 -17.53 -10.31 -8.30
N LYS A 640 -18.18 -10.33 -9.47
CA LYS A 640 -18.49 -11.58 -10.19
C LYS A 640 -17.24 -12.30 -10.72
N CYS A 641 -16.32 -11.58 -11.36
CA CYS A 641 -15.12 -12.18 -11.97
C CYS A 641 -14.24 -12.93 -10.95
N GLU A 642 -14.15 -12.38 -9.74
CA GLU A 642 -13.29 -12.88 -8.66
C GLU A 642 -14.08 -13.59 -7.56
N LYS A 643 -15.41 -13.71 -7.72
CA LYS A 643 -16.34 -14.37 -6.79
C LYS A 643 -16.26 -13.81 -5.36
N VAL A 644 -16.00 -12.50 -5.24
CA VAL A 644 -15.83 -11.81 -3.95
C VAL A 644 -17.19 -11.49 -3.35
N THR A 645 -17.34 -11.82 -2.08
CA THR A 645 -18.57 -11.61 -1.29
C THR A 645 -18.50 -10.32 -0.48
N GLU A 646 -19.67 -9.79 -0.09
CA GLU A 646 -19.77 -8.65 0.82
C GLU A 646 -19.06 -8.95 2.15
N LEU A 647 -19.17 -10.19 2.65
CA LEU A 647 -18.52 -10.60 3.89
C LEU A 647 -17.00 -10.48 3.83
N GLU A 648 -16.37 -10.80 2.69
CA GLU A 648 -14.93 -10.66 2.51
C GLU A 648 -14.49 -9.19 2.54
N VAL A 649 -15.27 -8.32 1.90
CA VAL A 649 -15.02 -6.86 1.93
C VAL A 649 -15.18 -6.32 3.36
N VAL A 650 -16.26 -6.68 4.05
CA VAL A 650 -16.52 -6.24 5.42
C VAL A 650 -15.47 -6.79 6.39
N ARG A 651 -15.06 -8.07 6.25
CA ARG A 651 -13.98 -8.66 7.05
C ARG A 651 -12.66 -7.92 6.82
N ALA A 652 -12.33 -7.56 5.58
CA ALA A 652 -11.15 -6.78 5.29
C ALA A 652 -11.21 -5.42 6.01
N ILE A 653 -12.32 -4.67 5.84
CA ILE A 653 -12.48 -3.33 6.44
C ILE A 653 -12.41 -3.38 7.96
N ARG A 654 -13.05 -4.34 8.61
CA ARG A 654 -13.16 -4.37 10.07
C ARG A 654 -11.94 -4.95 10.80
N ARG A 655 -10.92 -5.40 10.08
CA ARG A 655 -9.61 -5.79 10.65
C ARG A 655 -8.83 -4.58 11.17
N SER A 656 -7.66 -4.86 11.74
CA SER A 656 -6.87 -3.94 12.55
C SER A 656 -6.09 -2.90 11.74
N LEU A 657 -5.81 -3.17 10.47
CA LEU A 657 -5.21 -2.21 9.54
C LEU A 657 -6.23 -1.14 9.11
N PRO A 658 -5.83 0.13 8.98
CA PRO A 658 -6.70 1.17 8.44
C PRO A 658 -6.96 0.92 6.95
N ILE A 659 -8.23 0.99 6.54
CA ILE A 659 -8.65 0.81 5.15
C ILE A 659 -9.72 1.83 4.82
N ASP A 660 -9.47 2.64 3.81
CA ASP A 660 -10.38 3.69 3.35
C ASP A 660 -10.44 3.79 1.81
N SER A 661 -9.86 2.83 1.08
CA SER A 661 -9.76 2.87 -0.38
C SER A 661 -10.14 1.56 -1.06
N THR A 662 -10.68 1.66 -2.29
CA THR A 662 -11.01 0.51 -3.13
C THR A 662 -9.77 -0.32 -3.48
N GLN A 663 -8.60 0.32 -3.58
CA GLN A 663 -7.32 -0.36 -3.80
C GLN A 663 -6.89 -1.24 -2.63
N ALA A 664 -7.09 -0.78 -1.39
CA ALA A 664 -6.76 -1.59 -0.22
C ALA A 664 -7.62 -2.86 -0.16
N ILE A 665 -8.90 -2.77 -0.54
CA ILE A 665 -9.80 -3.93 -0.67
C ILE A 665 -9.41 -4.84 -1.82
N ARG A 666 -9.05 -4.26 -2.98
CA ARG A 666 -8.54 -5.00 -4.14
C ARG A 666 -7.38 -5.91 -3.76
N LYS A 667 -6.37 -5.41 -3.04
CA LYS A 667 -5.20 -6.21 -2.61
C LYS A 667 -5.53 -7.30 -1.59
N ARG A 668 -6.63 -7.18 -0.84
CA ARG A 668 -7.04 -8.12 0.24
C ARG A 668 -8.06 -9.17 -0.19
N THR A 669 -8.88 -8.84 -1.20
CA THR A 669 -10.05 -9.63 -1.60
C THR A 669 -10.07 -9.97 -3.08
N ARG A 670 -9.26 -9.27 -3.88
CA ARG A 670 -9.27 -9.28 -5.34
C ARG A 670 -10.46 -8.61 -6.01
N ALA A 671 -11.35 -7.94 -5.28
CA ALA A 671 -12.45 -7.22 -5.91
C ALA A 671 -11.92 -6.24 -6.98
N GLY A 672 -12.38 -6.42 -8.23
CA GLY A 672 -11.92 -5.64 -9.39
C GLY A 672 -10.62 -6.11 -10.04
N MET A 673 -9.99 -7.22 -9.61
CA MET A 673 -8.75 -7.74 -10.22
C MET A 673 -8.98 -8.70 -11.40
N GLY A 674 -10.23 -9.09 -11.66
CA GLY A 674 -10.58 -9.95 -12.79
C GLY A 674 -10.47 -9.23 -14.13
N HIS A 675 -10.90 -9.90 -15.20
CA HIS A 675 -10.80 -9.39 -16.57
C HIS A 675 -11.35 -7.96 -16.75
N CYS A 676 -12.44 -7.60 -16.06
CA CYS A 676 -13.04 -6.27 -16.15
C CYS A 676 -12.21 -5.13 -15.51
N GLN A 677 -11.15 -5.46 -14.77
CA GLN A 677 -10.32 -4.52 -14.03
C GLN A 677 -11.08 -3.55 -13.11
N GLY A 678 -12.31 -3.87 -12.71
CA GLY A 678 -13.12 -3.01 -11.84
C GLY A 678 -13.86 -1.89 -12.57
N ASP A 679 -13.84 -1.86 -13.90
CA ASP A 679 -14.52 -0.86 -14.73
C ASP A 679 -16.01 -0.67 -14.32
N ILE A 680 -16.38 0.59 -14.17
CA ILE A 680 -17.70 1.06 -13.73
C ILE A 680 -18.81 0.69 -14.71
N VAL A 681 -18.50 0.60 -16.02
CA VAL A 681 -19.47 0.28 -17.09
C VAL A 681 -19.76 -1.21 -17.17
N ASN A 682 -18.84 -2.06 -16.69
CA ASN A 682 -18.98 -3.51 -16.75
C ASN A 682 -19.86 -4.04 -15.61
N TYR A 683 -19.23 -4.56 -14.54
CA TYR A 683 -19.94 -5.20 -13.42
C TYR A 683 -20.16 -4.27 -12.23
N ASN A 684 -19.66 -3.02 -12.33
CA ASN A 684 -19.76 -1.98 -11.32
C ASN A 684 -19.33 -2.41 -9.89
N CYS A 685 -18.38 -3.35 -9.80
CA CYS A 685 -17.94 -3.90 -8.53
C CYS A 685 -17.17 -2.87 -7.67
N GLU A 686 -16.48 -1.92 -8.31
CA GLU A 686 -15.78 -0.86 -7.59
C GLU A 686 -16.75 0.08 -6.85
N CYS A 687 -17.88 0.48 -7.46
CA CYS A 687 -18.88 1.29 -6.75
C CYS A 687 -19.53 0.53 -5.60
N ARG A 688 -19.77 -0.78 -5.73
CA ARG A 688 -20.30 -1.61 -4.64
C ARG A 688 -19.31 -1.68 -3.47
N VAL A 689 -18.03 -1.93 -3.76
CA VAL A 689 -16.95 -1.90 -2.74
C VAL A 689 -16.88 -0.53 -2.08
N LYS A 690 -16.92 0.55 -2.87
CA LYS A 690 -16.91 1.92 -2.40
C LYS A 690 -18.05 2.20 -1.44
N ALA A 691 -19.28 1.79 -1.78
CA ALA A 691 -20.45 1.94 -0.92
C ALA A 691 -20.30 1.17 0.42
N ILE A 692 -19.73 -0.05 0.38
CA ILE A 692 -19.46 -0.82 1.60
C ILE A 692 -18.40 -0.13 2.46
N ILE A 693 -17.31 0.38 1.88
CA ILE A 693 -16.28 1.14 2.64
C ILE A 693 -16.91 2.36 3.30
N ALA A 694 -17.69 3.16 2.54
CA ALA A 694 -18.35 4.35 3.05
C ALA A 694 -19.28 4.01 4.24
N ARG A 695 -20.07 2.94 4.10
CA ARG A 695 -20.96 2.41 5.15
C ARG A 695 -20.20 1.98 6.40
N GLU A 696 -19.17 1.15 6.24
CA GLU A 696 -18.46 0.55 7.38
C GLU A 696 -17.58 1.56 8.12
N ASN A 697 -17.01 2.53 7.41
CA ASN A 697 -16.19 3.59 8.01
C ASN A 697 -16.99 4.84 8.41
N ARG A 698 -18.28 4.92 8.02
CA ARG A 698 -19.16 6.09 8.24
C ARG A 698 -18.59 7.38 7.64
N ILE A 699 -18.02 7.28 6.44
CA ILE A 699 -17.53 8.43 5.67
C ILE A 699 -18.41 8.64 4.42
N PRO A 700 -18.51 9.87 3.89
CA PRO A 700 -19.13 10.11 2.59
C PRO A 700 -18.48 9.24 1.51
N SER A 701 -19.28 8.82 0.53
CA SER A 701 -18.78 7.94 -0.54
C SER A 701 -17.66 8.63 -1.31
N GLU A 702 -17.75 9.95 -1.47
CA GLU A 702 -16.82 10.82 -2.18
C GLU A 702 -15.43 10.84 -1.55
N GLU A 703 -15.33 10.56 -0.23
CA GLU A 703 -14.07 10.52 0.51
C GLU A 703 -13.37 9.16 0.46
N VAL A 704 -14.04 8.12 -0.05
CA VAL A 704 -13.43 6.79 -0.21
C VAL A 704 -12.37 6.88 -1.31
N GLY A 705 -11.13 6.51 -0.96
CA GLY A 705 -10.00 6.51 -1.88
C GLY A 705 -10.26 5.60 -3.08
N GLY A 706 -9.98 6.10 -4.28
CA GLY A 706 -10.09 5.33 -5.52
C GLY A 706 -8.79 4.66 -5.92
N ARG A 707 -8.74 4.22 -7.18
CA ARG A 707 -7.51 3.84 -7.87
C ARG A 707 -6.67 5.11 -8.17
N PRO A 708 -5.44 5.25 -7.61
CA PRO A 708 -4.60 6.42 -7.89
C PRO A 708 -3.95 6.39 -9.29
N TRP A 709 -3.97 5.26 -10.01
CA TRP A 709 -3.26 5.08 -11.28
C TRP A 709 -4.10 4.31 -12.31
N PRO A 710 -4.21 4.73 -13.58
CA PRO A 710 -4.54 3.77 -14.65
C PRO A 710 -3.49 2.64 -14.66
N ALA A 711 -3.80 1.44 -15.15
CA ALA A 711 -2.73 0.44 -15.19
C ALA A 711 -1.60 0.94 -16.09
N THR A 712 -0.35 0.56 -15.79
CA THR A 712 0.85 1.15 -16.42
C THR A 712 1.08 0.69 -17.86
N SER A 713 0.04 0.21 -18.54
CA SER A 713 0.05 -0.22 -19.94
C SER A 713 -1.15 0.33 -20.67
N THR A 714 -0.95 0.64 -21.96
CA THR A 714 -1.99 1.02 -22.91
C THR A 714 -3.09 -0.04 -23.07
N LEU A 715 -2.80 -1.30 -22.73
CA LEU A 715 -3.76 -2.41 -22.72
C LEU A 715 -4.80 -2.31 -21.60
N SER A 716 -4.61 -1.41 -20.63
CA SER A 716 -5.51 -1.33 -19.47
C SER A 716 -6.89 -0.78 -19.76
N ASN A 717 -7.09 -0.18 -20.94
CA ASN A 717 -8.24 0.67 -21.21
C ASN A 717 -9.18 0.15 -22.30
N ARG A 718 -8.91 -0.99 -22.93
CA ARG A 718 -9.84 -1.55 -23.92
C ARG A 718 -9.57 -3.01 -24.21
N TRP A 719 -10.63 -3.70 -24.62
CA TRP A 719 -10.55 -4.94 -25.40
C TRP A 719 -9.58 -4.71 -26.57
N ILE A 720 -8.51 -5.52 -26.66
CA ILE A 720 -7.72 -5.61 -27.88
C ILE A 720 -8.66 -6.18 -28.94
N ASP A 721 -8.94 -5.41 -29.99
CA ASP A 721 -9.83 -5.89 -31.04
C ASP A 721 -9.11 -6.90 -31.96
N ASP A 722 -9.87 -7.63 -32.76
CA ASP A 722 -9.32 -8.69 -33.62
C ASP A 722 -8.30 -8.13 -34.64
N SER A 723 -8.38 -6.85 -35.00
CA SER A 723 -7.40 -6.21 -35.90
C SER A 723 -6.07 -5.91 -35.22
N GLU A 724 -6.09 -5.42 -33.96
CA GLU A 724 -4.89 -5.19 -33.16
C GLU A 724 -4.21 -6.51 -32.80
N LYS A 725 -5.02 -7.53 -32.51
CA LYS A 725 -4.61 -8.91 -32.26
C LYS A 725 -3.91 -9.53 -33.48
N ASP A 726 -4.42 -9.31 -34.67
CA ASP A 726 -3.83 -9.84 -35.91
C ASP A 726 -2.57 -9.04 -36.29
N GLY A 727 -2.56 -7.73 -36.05
CA GLY A 727 -1.37 -6.89 -36.21
C GLY A 727 -0.22 -7.27 -35.27
N LEU A 728 -0.51 -7.60 -34.00
CA LEU A 728 0.47 -8.15 -33.05
C LEU A 728 1.00 -9.51 -33.53
N PHE A 729 0.12 -10.41 -33.99
CA PHE A 729 0.51 -11.72 -34.48
C PHE A 729 1.41 -11.63 -35.73
N GLU A 730 1.05 -10.80 -36.71
CA GLU A 730 1.84 -10.59 -37.93
C GLU A 730 3.21 -9.94 -37.68
N LYS A 731 3.28 -8.94 -36.78
CA LYS A 731 4.55 -8.32 -36.38
C LYS A 731 5.46 -9.29 -35.62
N MET A 732 4.89 -10.18 -34.79
CA MET A 732 5.64 -11.17 -34.02
C MET A 732 6.18 -12.34 -34.85
N MET A 733 5.59 -12.60 -36.02
CA MET A 733 6.05 -13.64 -36.96
C MET A 733 7.14 -13.14 -37.92
N LYS A 734 7.33 -11.82 -38.03
CA LYS A 734 8.47 -11.18 -38.71
C LYS A 734 9.64 -11.06 -37.75
#